data_AF-A0A928GZG3-F1
#
_entry.id   AF-A0A928GZG3-F1
#
_cell.length_a   1.000
_cell.length_b   1.000
_cell.length_c   1.000
_cell.angle_alpha   90.00
_cell.angle_beta   90.00
_cell.angle_gamma   90.00
#
_symmetry.space_group_name_H-M   'P 1'
#
loop_
_entity.id
_entity.type
_entity.pdbx_description
1 polymer ?
#
loop_
_entity_poly.entity_id
_entity_poly.type
_entity_poly.pdbx_seq_one_letter_code
_entity_poly.pdbx_strand_id
1 'polypeptide(L)'
;MKKTIAVILSIAVAGLFGENLVKQGDFTQLKNLNGHAMTNGGRASVFTEDYTWNKCAKLEIDKVVKTAKNTELTAACIWLGCDSKNGGFPVKPDTTYRFTVELKGSRPLRVTIGANLWEAGKGVWQGKAVRSSIGSVNISSEWKKYSGTFKTGKKSAKAALQIQMWHDTQYGPHKFKVGDYVLIDNVTVEETRTQMNAAPAAQIPEVPAKKSALITDTAEAVRDFRVLRDAAKKSELTSFSVRKKDNALQISIECQEPGKIVVGKGVWDGDAVEIFFVRNGRIMQFAASAGGALFSTDKLPWKADCRVEKDKWSVAAEIPFSSLGGKLENGDTISFNLARQRLNAKEFLTWSDLKESFHESDRFGMLVMGDYGAAFEKQYGKKLAGSGRDAYEKACAAEETERLKRKFAKLAKRKFAAVPVPVTGNFAVPFVPDEVFDPVEKIDLNVAVNELKALPVAVMNLTDKTADYRVILETDEKYIGSYGLKDFPAEKIIQRFAVRFKDNDKDAGSLRYDPLPKIGEACTISVPPKEAGLVWFDFDSSDVKPGVYRGRLRIIPLSEPASWTPQGNYHNRKYTGEMQDIPVTLTVRNAVLPKDPPIPMNFFQWATAEGFFRGMVQCGSREFGLNPWNFKFRKTGRGKLDLSGTAGMKAQLKSLRSQLEWAKKYQIKPAFFIGFGAYGVCKQSYGAECWGDWIRGVKKFMNENGVPDSDYIIETWDEPRDKDMPEILKSHQAAKQAEPTVRLEVTLAHWTPSIAHIKALKGYIDAWCLWGTQYFEAPFKAVFEDYRKSGTALWHYMCSTSMRENLFRYYRRIPWTAAYYDLDAAYMFWFMDNYGGIGASDWKVATAGGICYRSFDNYIPSIRYMAIREGVTDLKYLSLVKDPVRKRAYLKRLYITNAHDPKEPDRVRE
;
A
#
# COMPACT_ATOMS: atom_id res chain seq x y z
N MET A 1 -44.48 27.89 -19.78
CA MET A 1 -43.53 27.66 -20.89
C MET A 1 -42.15 28.13 -20.42
N LYS A 2 -41.08 27.34 -20.65
CA LYS A 2 -39.65 27.56 -20.33
C LYS A 2 -39.20 27.44 -18.86
N LYS A 3 -38.80 26.21 -18.50
CA LYS A 3 -37.80 25.87 -17.47
C LYS A 3 -36.41 25.87 -18.15
N THR A 4 -35.40 26.47 -17.52
CA THR A 4 -33.98 26.31 -17.85
C THR A 4 -33.20 26.46 -16.53
N ILE A 5 -32.82 25.35 -15.90
CA ILE A 5 -31.44 24.85 -15.74
C ILE A 5 -30.47 25.92 -15.21
N ALA A 6 -30.05 25.75 -13.95
CA ALA A 6 -28.77 26.24 -13.45
C ALA A 6 -28.11 25.08 -12.67
N VAL A 7 -27.05 24.52 -13.24
CA VAL A 7 -26.18 23.47 -12.71
C VAL A 7 -24.80 24.10 -12.54
N ILE A 8 -24.27 24.24 -11.32
CA ILE A 8 -22.87 24.59 -11.01
C ILE A 8 -22.59 24.13 -9.56
N LEU A 9 -21.46 23.55 -9.14
CA LEU A 9 -20.43 22.66 -9.69
C LEU A 9 -19.61 22.26 -8.44
N SER A 10 -19.10 21.03 -8.37
CA SER A 10 -18.29 20.52 -7.25
C SER A 10 -16.93 20.10 -7.77
N ILE A 11 -15.88 20.93 -7.70
CA ILE A 11 -14.53 20.49 -8.09
C ILE A 11 -13.47 21.22 -7.25
N ALA A 12 -12.76 20.46 -6.42
CA ALA A 12 -11.42 20.78 -5.95
C ALA A 12 -10.49 19.64 -6.42
N VAL A 13 -9.35 19.99 -7.04
CA VAL A 13 -8.27 19.09 -7.51
C VAL A 13 -8.60 18.16 -8.69
N ALA A 14 -9.35 18.60 -9.70
CA ALA A 14 -9.50 17.84 -10.96
C ALA A 14 -8.59 18.39 -12.06
N GLY A 15 -7.29 18.25 -11.84
CA GLY A 15 -6.25 18.77 -12.73
C GLY A 15 -5.64 17.74 -13.67
N LEU A 16 -6.31 16.62 -14.00
CA LEU A 16 -6.11 15.83 -15.24
C LEU A 16 -6.88 14.50 -15.33
N PHE A 17 -7.46 14.04 -14.24
CA PHE A 17 -8.33 12.88 -14.24
C PHE A 17 -9.78 13.29 -13.96
N GLY A 18 -10.74 12.52 -14.46
CA GLY A 18 -12.12 12.66 -14.01
C GLY A 18 -12.23 12.33 -12.51
N GLU A 19 -13.22 12.90 -11.82
CA GLU A 19 -13.61 12.44 -10.49
C GLU A 19 -13.85 10.92 -10.52
N ASN A 20 -13.48 10.19 -9.46
CA ASN A 20 -13.83 8.77 -9.37
C ASN A 20 -15.35 8.64 -9.46
N LEU A 21 -15.80 8.03 -10.54
CA LEU A 21 -17.22 7.88 -10.87
C LEU A 21 -17.90 6.82 -9.98
N VAL A 22 -17.12 5.98 -9.29
CA VAL A 22 -17.62 5.01 -8.32
C VAL A 22 -17.57 5.60 -6.91
N LYS A 23 -18.73 5.96 -6.38
CA LYS A 23 -18.90 6.46 -5.00
C LYS A 23 -18.66 5.35 -3.98
N GLN A 24 -17.79 5.60 -3.01
CA GLN A 24 -17.43 4.66 -1.93
C GLN A 24 -16.89 3.32 -2.45
N GLY A 25 -15.99 3.38 -3.43
CA GLY A 25 -15.38 2.19 -4.05
C GLY A 25 -14.46 1.37 -3.13
N ASP A 26 -14.12 1.88 -1.94
CA ASP A 26 -13.43 1.13 -0.88
C ASP A 26 -14.41 0.37 0.04
N PHE A 27 -15.72 0.58 -0.11
CA PHE A 27 -16.81 -0.03 0.66
C PHE A 27 -16.72 0.07 2.20
N THR A 28 -15.74 0.80 2.74
CA THR A 28 -15.40 0.82 4.17
C THR A 28 -16.51 1.45 5.02
N GLN A 29 -17.29 2.34 4.42
CA GLN A 29 -18.36 3.10 5.06
C GLN A 29 -19.76 2.52 4.82
N LEU A 30 -19.87 1.45 4.03
CA LEU A 30 -21.15 0.89 3.66
C LEU A 30 -21.68 -0.08 4.72
N LYS A 31 -22.97 0.02 5.02
CA LYS A 31 -23.70 -1.01 5.81
C LYS A 31 -24.23 -2.13 4.90
N ASN A 32 -24.53 -1.80 3.65
CA ASN A 32 -24.94 -2.73 2.59
C ASN A 32 -24.63 -2.08 1.21
N LEU A 33 -24.80 -2.85 0.13
CA LEU A 33 -24.46 -2.39 -1.23
C LEU A 33 -25.62 -1.64 -1.92
N ASN A 34 -26.72 -1.35 -1.23
CA ASN A 34 -27.88 -0.71 -1.85
C ASN A 34 -27.54 0.69 -2.34
N GLY A 35 -27.76 0.96 -3.64
CA GLY A 35 -27.40 2.25 -4.23
C GLY A 35 -25.90 2.46 -4.41
N HIS A 36 -25.11 1.37 -4.38
CA HIS A 36 -23.69 1.37 -4.77
C HIS A 36 -23.38 0.23 -5.75
N ALA A 37 -24.09 -0.89 -5.64
CA ALA A 37 -23.99 -1.99 -6.58
C ALA A 37 -25.34 -2.66 -6.82
N MET A 38 -25.47 -3.33 -7.96
CA MET A 38 -26.60 -4.21 -8.27
C MET A 38 -26.08 -5.57 -8.72
N THR A 39 -26.86 -6.62 -8.50
CA THR A 39 -26.51 -7.97 -8.94
C THR A 39 -27.45 -8.52 -9.98
N ASN A 40 -26.90 -9.37 -10.84
CA ASN A 40 -27.64 -10.23 -11.75
C ASN A 40 -27.17 -11.67 -11.56
N GLY A 41 -27.98 -12.42 -10.80
CA GLY A 41 -27.57 -13.70 -10.23
C GLY A 41 -26.49 -13.54 -9.15
N GLY A 42 -26.38 -14.52 -8.25
CA GLY A 42 -25.52 -14.41 -7.07
C GLY A 42 -26.09 -13.47 -6.01
N ARG A 43 -25.49 -13.55 -4.82
CA ARG A 43 -25.79 -12.69 -3.68
C ARG A 43 -24.65 -11.72 -3.48
N ALA A 44 -24.92 -10.41 -3.50
CA ALA A 44 -23.92 -9.44 -3.09
C ALA A 44 -24.22 -8.85 -1.72
N SER A 45 -23.17 -8.64 -0.94
CA SER A 45 -23.24 -8.08 0.40
C SER A 45 -21.99 -7.24 0.69
N VAL A 46 -22.06 -6.42 1.72
CA VAL A 46 -20.85 -5.89 2.34
C VAL A 46 -20.28 -6.98 3.24
N PHE A 47 -18.98 -7.21 3.17
CA PHE A 47 -18.27 -8.23 3.93
C PHE A 47 -17.13 -7.57 4.68
N THR A 48 -16.99 -7.92 5.97
CA THR A 48 -15.83 -7.52 6.76
C THR A 48 -14.96 -8.74 6.92
N GLU A 49 -13.74 -8.67 6.41
CA GLU A 49 -12.76 -9.72 6.61
C GLU A 49 -12.41 -9.84 8.09
N ASP A 50 -12.34 -11.08 8.56
CA ASP A 50 -11.80 -11.35 9.88
C ASP A 50 -10.33 -10.89 9.93
N TYR A 51 -9.90 -10.36 11.08
CA TYR A 51 -8.53 -9.95 11.43
C TYR A 51 -7.94 -8.74 10.70
N THR A 52 -8.17 -8.57 9.40
CA THR A 52 -7.82 -7.31 8.70
C THR A 52 -8.88 -6.24 8.92
N TRP A 53 -10.10 -6.64 9.32
CA TRP A 53 -11.28 -5.79 9.43
C TRP A 53 -11.57 -5.02 8.14
N ASN A 54 -11.04 -5.50 7.00
CA ASN A 54 -11.24 -4.86 5.73
C ASN A 54 -12.68 -5.04 5.30
N LYS A 55 -13.40 -3.93 5.15
CA LYS A 55 -14.79 -3.95 4.75
C LYS A 55 -14.87 -3.71 3.25
N CYS A 56 -15.27 -4.73 2.51
CA CYS A 56 -15.27 -4.81 1.06
C CYS A 56 -16.63 -5.27 0.52
N ALA A 57 -16.85 -5.20 -0.78
CA ALA A 57 -18.01 -5.84 -1.41
C ALA A 57 -17.74 -7.33 -1.64
N LYS A 58 -18.71 -8.20 -1.37
CA LYS A 58 -18.67 -9.63 -1.66
C LYS A 58 -19.72 -9.94 -2.72
N LEU A 59 -19.36 -10.68 -3.76
CA LEU A 59 -20.28 -11.34 -4.70
C LEU A 59 -20.13 -12.85 -4.54
N GLU A 60 -21.20 -13.51 -4.12
CA GLU A 60 -21.26 -14.94 -3.82
C GLU A 60 -22.20 -15.67 -4.79
N ILE A 61 -21.85 -16.90 -5.14
CA ILE A 61 -22.67 -17.79 -5.96
C ILE A 61 -23.71 -18.44 -5.06
N ASP A 62 -24.98 -18.11 -5.26
CA ASP A 62 -26.10 -18.55 -4.42
C ASP A 62 -26.81 -19.80 -4.97
N LYS A 63 -26.72 -20.06 -6.28
CA LYS A 63 -27.34 -21.22 -6.93
C LYS A 63 -26.66 -21.59 -8.26
N VAL A 64 -26.91 -22.83 -8.68
CA VAL A 64 -26.62 -23.35 -10.03
C VAL A 64 -27.95 -23.72 -10.68
N VAL A 65 -28.16 -23.31 -11.94
CA VAL A 65 -29.45 -23.47 -12.64
C VAL A 65 -29.32 -24.49 -13.76
N LYS A 66 -30.27 -25.42 -13.88
CA LYS A 66 -30.38 -26.30 -15.06
C LYS A 66 -31.03 -25.54 -16.21
N THR A 67 -30.39 -25.52 -17.37
CA THR A 67 -30.89 -24.86 -18.58
C THR A 67 -31.86 -25.76 -19.35
N ALA A 68 -32.60 -25.18 -20.30
CA ALA A 68 -33.47 -25.95 -21.20
C ALA A 68 -32.73 -26.98 -22.07
N LYS A 69 -31.40 -26.87 -22.19
CA LYS A 69 -30.52 -27.82 -22.88
C LYS A 69 -29.95 -28.89 -21.94
N ASN A 70 -30.49 -29.01 -20.73
CA ASN A 70 -30.03 -29.91 -19.67
C ASN A 70 -28.56 -29.69 -19.25
N THR A 71 -28.03 -28.47 -19.44
CA THR A 71 -26.71 -28.06 -18.95
C THR A 71 -26.84 -27.31 -17.63
N GLU A 72 -25.74 -27.18 -16.89
CA GLU A 72 -25.69 -26.44 -15.63
C GLU A 72 -25.05 -25.08 -15.87
N LEU A 73 -25.77 -24.03 -15.47
CA LEU A 73 -25.39 -22.64 -15.61
C LEU A 73 -25.15 -22.01 -14.24
N THR A 74 -23.97 -21.45 -14.06
CA THR A 74 -23.67 -20.50 -12.99
C THR A 74 -23.53 -19.11 -13.56
N ALA A 75 -24.28 -18.17 -13.01
CA ALA A 75 -24.19 -16.75 -13.36
C ALA A 75 -24.34 -15.93 -12.08
N ALA A 76 -23.24 -15.29 -11.66
CA ALA A 76 -23.22 -14.28 -10.62
C ALA A 76 -22.50 -13.05 -11.15
N CYS A 77 -23.17 -11.91 -11.14
CA CYS A 77 -22.66 -10.67 -11.70
C CYS A 77 -22.96 -9.53 -10.74
N ILE A 78 -21.99 -8.65 -10.55
CA ILE A 78 -22.18 -7.39 -9.82
C ILE A 78 -21.79 -6.21 -10.72
N TRP A 79 -22.63 -5.19 -10.69
CA TRP A 79 -22.47 -3.93 -11.39
C TRP A 79 -22.20 -2.83 -10.36
N LEU A 80 -20.97 -2.34 -10.35
CA LEU A 80 -20.42 -1.41 -9.36
C LEU A 80 -20.56 0.05 -9.84
N GLY A 81 -20.81 0.95 -8.89
CA GLY A 81 -21.03 2.38 -9.12
C GLY A 81 -22.47 2.72 -9.53
N CYS A 82 -23.45 1.96 -9.03
CA CYS A 82 -24.86 2.22 -9.30
C CYS A 82 -25.45 3.23 -8.32
N ASP A 83 -25.89 4.41 -8.76
CA ASP A 83 -26.28 5.53 -7.89
C ASP A 83 -27.80 5.68 -7.60
N SER A 84 -28.66 4.85 -8.20
CA SER A 84 -30.12 5.00 -8.17
C SER A 84 -30.87 3.75 -8.66
N LYS A 85 -32.22 3.77 -8.66
CA LYS A 85 -33.10 2.68 -9.18
C LYS A 85 -32.81 2.29 -10.63
N ASN A 86 -32.24 3.18 -11.45
CA ASN A 86 -31.88 2.92 -12.85
C ASN A 86 -30.39 2.57 -13.03
N GLY A 87 -29.59 2.65 -11.96
CA GLY A 87 -28.20 2.22 -11.90
C GLY A 87 -27.19 3.13 -12.61
N GLY A 88 -25.92 2.75 -12.46
CA GLY A 88 -24.72 3.27 -13.14
C GLY A 88 -24.29 4.70 -12.86
N PHE A 89 -23.02 4.98 -13.13
CA PHE A 89 -22.42 6.30 -13.13
C PHE A 89 -22.48 6.95 -14.53
N PRO A 90 -22.54 8.29 -14.62
CA PRO A 90 -22.61 8.99 -15.90
C PRO A 90 -21.32 8.82 -16.71
N VAL A 91 -21.47 8.64 -18.03
CA VAL A 91 -20.34 8.57 -18.97
C VAL A 91 -20.64 9.36 -20.24
N LYS A 92 -19.60 9.80 -20.93
CA LYS A 92 -19.67 10.48 -22.23
C LYS A 92 -19.66 9.45 -23.37
N PRO A 93 -20.30 9.75 -24.51
CA PRO A 93 -20.15 8.96 -25.73
C PRO A 93 -18.70 8.86 -26.21
N ASP A 94 -18.35 7.73 -26.85
CA ASP A 94 -17.06 7.47 -27.51
C ASP A 94 -15.79 7.79 -26.68
N THR A 95 -15.89 7.68 -25.37
CA THR A 95 -14.88 8.09 -24.40
C THR A 95 -14.24 6.87 -23.73
N THR A 96 -12.94 6.94 -23.46
CA THR A 96 -12.22 5.87 -22.76
C THR A 96 -12.18 6.17 -21.26
N TYR A 97 -12.49 5.15 -20.47
CA TYR A 97 -12.44 5.19 -19.01
C TYR A 97 -11.39 4.22 -18.52
N ARG A 98 -10.61 4.65 -17.54
CA ARG A 98 -9.67 3.80 -16.81
C ARG A 98 -10.34 3.33 -15.53
N PHE A 99 -10.10 2.09 -15.13
CA PHE A 99 -10.53 1.60 -13.83
C PHE A 99 -9.39 0.93 -13.08
N THR A 100 -9.50 0.94 -11.75
CA THR A 100 -8.76 0.03 -10.88
C THR A 100 -9.74 -0.68 -9.95
N VAL A 101 -9.46 -1.94 -9.63
CA VAL A 101 -10.26 -2.75 -8.71
C VAL A 101 -9.36 -3.80 -8.05
N GLU A 102 -9.49 -3.99 -6.75
CA GLU A 102 -8.85 -5.08 -6.02
C GLU A 102 -9.84 -6.25 -5.90
N LEU A 103 -9.38 -7.46 -6.17
CA LEU A 103 -10.18 -8.67 -6.09
C LEU A 103 -9.47 -9.75 -5.27
N LYS A 104 -10.23 -10.48 -4.45
CA LYS A 104 -9.81 -11.68 -3.71
C LYS A 104 -10.89 -12.76 -3.83
N GLY A 105 -10.52 -13.98 -4.18
CA GLY A 105 -11.44 -15.11 -4.32
C GLY A 105 -11.54 -15.95 -3.04
N SER A 106 -12.65 -16.67 -2.85
CA SER A 106 -12.76 -17.72 -1.82
C SER A 106 -11.79 -18.89 -2.05
N ARG A 107 -11.32 -19.02 -3.29
CA ARG A 107 -10.31 -19.95 -3.81
C ARG A 107 -9.80 -19.38 -5.14
N PRO A 108 -8.86 -20.03 -5.83
CA PRO A 108 -8.55 -19.69 -7.20
C PRO A 108 -9.79 -19.77 -8.11
N LEU A 109 -10.19 -18.63 -8.68
CA LEU A 109 -11.40 -18.47 -9.51
C LEU A 109 -11.10 -17.67 -10.77
N ARG A 110 -11.83 -17.93 -11.86
CA ARG A 110 -11.75 -17.12 -13.08
C ARG A 110 -12.91 -16.13 -13.12
N VAL A 111 -12.62 -14.84 -13.16
CA VAL A 111 -13.62 -13.76 -13.10
C VAL A 111 -13.46 -12.84 -14.32
N THR A 112 -14.56 -12.43 -14.90
CA THR A 112 -14.57 -11.47 -16.01
C THR A 112 -14.75 -10.04 -15.47
N ILE A 113 -13.90 -9.13 -15.92
CA ILE A 113 -13.97 -7.70 -15.63
C ILE A 113 -14.35 -6.98 -16.93
N GLY A 114 -15.41 -6.20 -16.89
CA GLY A 114 -15.91 -5.43 -18.03
C GLY A 114 -16.66 -4.19 -17.59
N ALA A 115 -17.44 -3.61 -18.49
CA ALA A 115 -18.41 -2.57 -18.14
C ALA A 115 -19.75 -2.89 -18.77
N ASN A 116 -20.84 -2.51 -18.12
CA ASN A 116 -22.18 -2.57 -18.70
C ASN A 116 -22.59 -1.14 -19.08
N LEU A 117 -23.01 -0.91 -20.32
CA LEU A 117 -23.24 0.44 -20.88
C LEU A 117 -24.68 0.61 -21.38
N TRP A 118 -25.30 1.76 -21.15
CA TRP A 118 -26.63 2.06 -21.69
C TRP A 118 -26.86 3.53 -22.01
N GLU A 119 -27.91 3.77 -22.80
CA GLU A 119 -28.35 5.10 -23.27
C GLU A 119 -29.15 5.83 -22.18
N ALA A 120 -29.31 7.14 -22.34
CA ALA A 120 -30.11 7.95 -21.42
C ALA A 120 -31.57 7.45 -21.37
N GLY A 121 -32.17 7.42 -20.17
CA GLY A 121 -33.53 6.94 -19.95
C GLY A 121 -33.69 5.41 -19.86
N LYS A 122 -32.63 4.63 -20.14
CA LYS A 122 -32.58 3.18 -19.93
C LYS A 122 -31.98 2.85 -18.56
N GLY A 123 -32.21 1.61 -18.10
CA GLY A 123 -31.63 1.10 -16.85
C GLY A 123 -30.56 0.02 -17.08
N VAL A 124 -29.85 -0.37 -16.01
CA VAL A 124 -28.78 -1.39 -16.04
C VAL A 124 -29.18 -2.69 -16.76
N TRP A 125 -30.44 -3.10 -16.66
CA TRP A 125 -30.98 -4.35 -17.23
C TRP A 125 -31.13 -4.30 -18.75
N GLN A 126 -31.13 -3.09 -19.33
CA GLN A 126 -31.15 -2.85 -20.77
C GLN A 126 -29.75 -2.49 -21.29
N GLY A 127 -28.72 -2.63 -20.45
CA GLY A 127 -27.34 -2.35 -20.79
C GLY A 127 -26.70 -3.45 -21.64
N LYS A 128 -25.69 -3.03 -22.40
CA LYS A 128 -24.83 -3.91 -23.19
C LYS A 128 -23.48 -4.05 -22.49
N ALA A 129 -23.11 -5.28 -22.16
CA ALA A 129 -21.79 -5.59 -21.62
C ALA A 129 -20.71 -5.38 -22.70
N VAL A 130 -19.62 -4.72 -22.32
CA VAL A 130 -18.39 -4.54 -23.10
C VAL A 130 -17.22 -5.13 -22.33
N ARG A 131 -16.27 -5.70 -23.06
CA ARG A 131 -15.03 -6.20 -22.48
C ARG A 131 -14.13 -5.04 -22.07
N SER A 132 -13.44 -5.21 -20.95
CA SER A 132 -12.30 -4.35 -20.60
C SER A 132 -11.04 -4.78 -21.36
N SER A 133 -9.99 -3.95 -21.30
CA SER A 133 -8.66 -4.28 -21.83
C SER A 133 -8.05 -5.56 -21.24
N ILE A 134 -8.43 -5.93 -20.01
CA ILE A 134 -7.90 -7.11 -19.30
C ILE A 134 -8.82 -8.34 -19.35
N GLY A 135 -10.07 -8.18 -19.80
CA GLY A 135 -11.02 -9.28 -20.00
C GLY A 135 -11.25 -10.15 -18.76
N SER A 136 -10.94 -11.45 -18.86
CA SER A 136 -11.07 -12.40 -17.74
C SER A 136 -9.73 -12.66 -17.06
N VAL A 137 -9.73 -12.58 -15.73
CA VAL A 137 -8.55 -12.76 -14.88
C VAL A 137 -8.73 -13.97 -13.97
N ASN A 138 -7.61 -14.61 -13.60
CA ASN A 138 -7.61 -15.63 -12.55
C ASN A 138 -7.23 -14.96 -11.23
N ILE A 139 -8.15 -14.97 -10.26
CA ILE A 139 -7.96 -14.42 -8.92
C ILE A 139 -7.59 -15.54 -7.95
N SER A 140 -6.79 -15.24 -6.91
CA SER A 140 -6.37 -16.18 -5.85
C SER A 140 -7.12 -15.88 -4.54
N SER A 141 -6.77 -16.57 -3.45
CA SER A 141 -7.24 -16.24 -2.10
C SER A 141 -6.61 -14.99 -1.48
N GLU A 142 -5.73 -14.30 -2.21
CA GLU A 142 -5.10 -13.06 -1.78
C GLU A 142 -5.68 -11.87 -2.55
N TRP A 143 -5.64 -10.68 -1.93
CA TRP A 143 -6.01 -9.43 -2.60
C TRP A 143 -5.03 -9.11 -3.70
N LYS A 144 -5.55 -8.91 -4.92
CA LYS A 144 -4.75 -8.48 -6.05
C LYS A 144 -5.41 -7.33 -6.77
N LYS A 145 -4.62 -6.31 -7.11
CA LYS A 145 -5.07 -5.16 -7.89
C LYS A 145 -5.10 -5.47 -9.38
N TYR A 146 -6.22 -5.16 -10.00
CA TYR A 146 -6.46 -5.20 -11.43
C TYR A 146 -6.71 -3.78 -11.92
N SER A 147 -6.23 -3.49 -13.13
CA SER A 147 -6.39 -2.18 -13.73
C SER A 147 -6.46 -2.35 -15.23
N GLY A 148 -7.37 -1.63 -15.85
CA GLY A 148 -7.61 -1.70 -17.28
C GLY A 148 -8.45 -0.53 -17.75
N THR A 149 -8.89 -0.60 -19.00
CA THR A 149 -9.75 0.41 -19.60
C THR A 149 -11.00 -0.20 -20.22
N PHE A 150 -12.03 0.61 -20.42
CA PHE A 150 -13.16 0.30 -21.29
C PHE A 150 -13.55 1.55 -22.09
N LYS A 151 -14.11 1.35 -23.29
CA LYS A 151 -14.52 2.43 -24.18
C LYS A 151 -16.05 2.44 -24.31
N THR A 152 -16.64 3.63 -24.18
CA THR A 152 -18.07 3.83 -24.38
C THR A 152 -18.43 3.94 -25.87
N GLY A 153 -19.68 3.66 -26.22
CA GLY A 153 -20.17 3.82 -27.59
C GLY A 153 -20.84 5.17 -27.84
N LYS A 154 -21.14 5.48 -29.11
CA LYS A 154 -21.78 6.72 -29.59
C LYS A 154 -23.03 7.21 -28.85
N LYS A 155 -23.77 6.30 -28.22
CA LYS A 155 -25.04 6.62 -27.51
C LYS A 155 -24.97 6.35 -25.99
N SER A 156 -23.82 5.93 -25.48
CA SER A 156 -23.66 5.61 -24.06
C SER A 156 -23.76 6.88 -23.21
N ALA A 157 -24.62 6.84 -22.20
CA ALA A 157 -24.81 7.93 -21.23
C ALA A 157 -24.56 7.48 -19.78
N LYS A 158 -24.67 6.17 -19.51
CA LYS A 158 -24.44 5.57 -18.20
C LYS A 158 -23.62 4.28 -18.34
N ALA A 159 -22.83 3.98 -17.32
CA ALA A 159 -22.06 2.75 -17.23
C ALA A 159 -22.03 2.21 -15.80
N ALA A 160 -21.76 0.92 -15.64
CA ALA A 160 -21.36 0.32 -14.38
C ALA A 160 -20.17 -0.62 -14.61
N LEU A 161 -19.21 -0.65 -13.69
CA LEU A 161 -18.11 -1.61 -13.76
C LEU A 161 -18.65 -3.00 -13.44
N GLN A 162 -18.42 -3.95 -14.33
CA GLN A 162 -18.97 -5.30 -14.24
C GLN A 162 -17.92 -6.30 -13.77
N ILE A 163 -18.22 -7.01 -12.69
CA ILE A 163 -17.45 -8.17 -12.22
C ILE A 163 -18.36 -9.40 -12.29
N GLN A 164 -17.95 -10.43 -13.03
CA GLN A 164 -18.82 -11.56 -13.35
C GLN A 164 -18.12 -12.92 -13.20
N MET A 165 -18.78 -13.81 -12.47
CA MET A 165 -18.53 -15.26 -12.44
C MET A 165 -19.60 -15.93 -13.31
N TRP A 166 -19.21 -16.45 -14.47
CA TRP A 166 -20.13 -17.08 -15.40
C TRP A 166 -19.53 -18.35 -16.00
N HIS A 167 -20.30 -19.44 -16.01
CA HIS A 167 -19.94 -20.67 -16.70
C HIS A 167 -21.17 -21.51 -17.02
N ASP A 168 -21.16 -22.14 -18.19
CA ASP A 168 -22.18 -23.09 -18.65
C ASP A 168 -21.47 -24.39 -19.05
N THR A 169 -21.97 -25.53 -18.56
CA THR A 169 -21.33 -26.84 -18.79
C THR A 169 -21.36 -27.31 -20.24
N GLN A 170 -22.09 -26.62 -21.13
CA GLN A 170 -21.93 -26.83 -22.58
C GLN A 170 -20.49 -26.56 -23.07
N TYR A 171 -19.69 -25.79 -22.30
CA TYR A 171 -18.29 -25.45 -22.64
C TYR A 171 -17.24 -26.18 -21.79
N GLY A 172 -17.63 -27.25 -21.09
CA GLY A 172 -16.73 -28.07 -20.27
C GLY A 172 -17.21 -28.30 -18.84
N PRO A 173 -16.37 -28.89 -17.97
CA PRO A 173 -16.75 -29.21 -16.60
C PRO A 173 -17.04 -27.96 -15.78
N HIS A 174 -18.01 -28.07 -14.86
CA HIS A 174 -18.49 -26.98 -14.04
C HIS A 174 -17.36 -26.34 -13.21
N LYS A 175 -17.22 -25.01 -13.27
CA LYS A 175 -16.05 -24.27 -12.71
C LYS A 175 -16.28 -23.64 -11.35
N PHE A 176 -17.53 -23.56 -10.93
CA PHE A 176 -17.98 -22.86 -9.73
C PHE A 176 -18.76 -23.79 -8.80
N LYS A 177 -18.90 -23.46 -7.53
CA LYS A 177 -19.83 -24.13 -6.61
C LYS A 177 -20.61 -23.09 -5.82
N VAL A 178 -21.77 -23.48 -5.32
CA VAL A 178 -22.53 -22.64 -4.37
C VAL A 178 -21.64 -22.31 -3.17
N GLY A 179 -21.64 -21.03 -2.77
CA GLY A 179 -20.78 -20.50 -1.72
C GLY A 179 -19.40 -20.01 -2.19
N ASP A 180 -19.00 -20.25 -3.44
CA ASP A 180 -17.83 -19.54 -3.99
C ASP A 180 -18.12 -18.05 -4.05
N TYR A 181 -17.12 -17.22 -3.74
CA TYR A 181 -17.27 -15.77 -3.75
C TYR A 181 -16.02 -15.05 -4.25
N VAL A 182 -16.23 -13.81 -4.67
CA VAL A 182 -15.20 -12.81 -4.89
C VAL A 182 -15.45 -11.62 -3.98
N LEU A 183 -14.42 -11.21 -3.25
CA LEU A 183 -14.33 -9.94 -2.54
C LEU A 183 -13.76 -8.89 -3.49
N ILE A 184 -14.30 -7.68 -3.41
CA ILE A 184 -14.07 -6.57 -4.32
C ILE A 184 -13.84 -5.32 -3.49
N ASP A 185 -12.76 -4.60 -3.75
CA ASP A 185 -12.35 -3.45 -2.96
C ASP A 185 -11.61 -2.40 -3.81
N ASN A 186 -11.45 -1.19 -3.28
CA ASN A 186 -10.67 -0.08 -3.84
C ASN A 186 -10.97 0.20 -5.33
N VAL A 187 -12.27 0.26 -5.64
CA VAL A 187 -12.78 0.48 -7.00
C VAL A 187 -12.67 1.95 -7.39
N THR A 188 -11.94 2.22 -8.46
CA THR A 188 -11.92 3.52 -9.11
C THR A 188 -12.32 3.40 -10.57
N VAL A 189 -13.10 4.35 -11.07
CA VAL A 189 -13.38 4.52 -12.51
C VAL A 189 -13.28 6.00 -12.84
N GLU A 190 -12.45 6.34 -13.83
CA GLU A 190 -12.14 7.72 -14.16
C GLU A 190 -12.18 7.91 -15.68
N GLU A 191 -12.69 9.06 -16.11
CA GLU A 191 -12.56 9.48 -17.51
C GLU A 191 -11.07 9.67 -17.84
N THR A 192 -10.60 9.00 -18.89
CA THR A 192 -9.26 9.26 -19.43
C THR A 192 -9.32 10.57 -20.19
N ARG A 193 -8.84 11.66 -19.60
CA ARG A 193 -8.74 12.94 -20.32
C ARG A 193 -7.65 12.81 -21.38
N THR A 194 -8.03 12.59 -22.63
CA THR A 194 -7.11 12.58 -23.77
C THR A 194 -6.59 13.96 -24.15
N GLN A 195 -6.87 15.01 -23.38
CA GLN A 195 -6.40 16.37 -23.66
C GLN A 195 -5.96 17.08 -22.37
N MET A 196 -4.64 17.08 -22.14
CA MET A 196 -3.96 18.20 -21.47
C MET A 196 -3.91 19.39 -22.45
N ASN A 197 -5.08 19.90 -22.84
CA ASN A 197 -5.13 21.32 -23.15
C ASN A 197 -5.12 21.99 -21.77
N ALA A 198 -4.08 22.78 -21.52
CA ALA A 198 -4.04 23.66 -20.35
C ALA A 198 -5.43 24.28 -20.20
N ALA A 199 -6.08 24.05 -19.06
CA ALA A 199 -7.31 24.77 -18.78
C ALA A 199 -6.97 26.26 -18.99
N PRO A 200 -7.67 26.99 -19.88
CA PRO A 200 -7.44 28.41 -20.01
C PRO A 200 -7.59 29.00 -18.60
N ALA A 201 -6.76 29.97 -18.26
CA ALA A 201 -6.62 30.56 -16.92
C ALA A 201 -7.92 31.12 -16.28
N ALA A 202 -9.09 30.92 -16.92
CA ALA A 202 -10.39 31.44 -16.58
C ALA A 202 -11.30 30.49 -15.76
N GLN A 203 -10.88 29.28 -15.34
CA GLN A 203 -11.72 28.39 -14.52
C GLN A 203 -10.96 27.73 -13.36
N ILE A 204 -10.34 28.54 -12.48
CA ILE A 204 -9.86 28.05 -11.19
C ILE A 204 -11.01 28.23 -10.20
N PRO A 205 -11.67 27.14 -9.75
CA PRO A 205 -12.80 27.24 -8.84
C PRO A 205 -12.37 27.83 -7.50
N GLU A 206 -13.21 28.70 -6.93
CA GLU A 206 -12.99 29.25 -5.60
C GLU A 206 -13.13 28.15 -4.54
N VAL A 207 -12.24 28.17 -3.55
CA VAL A 207 -12.29 27.25 -2.41
C VAL A 207 -13.44 27.70 -1.51
N PRO A 208 -14.43 26.83 -1.23
CA PRO A 208 -15.50 27.20 -0.32
C PRO A 208 -14.99 27.34 1.11
N ALA A 209 -15.56 28.29 1.85
CA ALA A 209 -15.27 28.47 3.27
C ALA A 209 -15.65 27.22 4.07
N LYS A 210 -14.70 26.73 4.87
CA LYS A 210 -14.95 25.65 5.83
C LYS A 210 -15.47 26.24 7.12
N LYS A 211 -16.48 25.60 7.71
CA LYS A 211 -17.01 25.99 9.01
C LYS A 211 -15.95 25.89 10.11
N SER A 212 -16.01 26.78 11.09
CA SER A 212 -15.13 26.75 12.25
C SER A 212 -15.85 26.97 13.58
N ALA A 213 -15.29 26.45 14.67
CA ALA A 213 -15.76 26.72 16.02
C ALA A 213 -14.57 26.89 16.98
N LEU A 214 -14.73 27.75 17.98
CA LEU A 214 -13.68 28.03 18.95
C LEU A 214 -13.65 27.02 20.10
N ILE A 215 -12.44 26.77 20.58
CA ILE A 215 -12.16 26.12 21.86
C ILE A 215 -11.67 27.21 22.81
N THR A 216 -12.56 27.65 23.69
CA THR A 216 -12.31 28.71 24.68
C THR A 216 -12.74 28.24 26.08
N ASP A 217 -12.41 29.01 27.12
CA ASP A 217 -12.84 28.67 28.48
C ASP A 217 -14.34 28.92 28.68
N THR A 218 -14.89 29.92 27.98
CA THR A 218 -16.34 30.16 27.83
C THR A 218 -16.84 29.47 26.56
N ALA A 219 -17.67 28.43 26.70
CA ALA A 219 -18.15 27.64 25.57
C ALA A 219 -19.31 28.36 24.85
N GLU A 220 -19.11 28.77 23.60
CA GLU A 220 -20.21 29.31 22.77
C GLU A 220 -20.97 28.17 22.07
N ALA A 221 -22.31 28.28 22.05
CA ALA A 221 -23.16 27.28 21.42
C ALA A 221 -23.25 27.49 19.90
N VAL A 222 -22.75 26.52 19.15
CA VAL A 222 -22.81 26.41 17.70
C VAL A 222 -24.07 25.64 17.30
N ARG A 223 -24.87 26.20 16.37
CA ARG A 223 -26.23 25.72 16.07
C ARG A 223 -26.50 25.46 14.58
N ASP A 224 -25.56 25.79 13.71
CA ASP A 224 -25.73 25.81 12.25
C ASP A 224 -25.55 24.43 11.60
N PHE A 225 -26.20 23.40 12.14
CA PHE A 225 -26.22 22.06 11.54
C PHE A 225 -26.97 22.07 10.20
N ARG A 226 -26.55 21.18 9.31
CA ARG A 226 -27.19 20.94 8.02
C ARG A 226 -27.70 19.51 7.94
N VAL A 227 -28.74 19.35 7.13
CA VAL A 227 -29.31 18.05 6.80
C VAL A 227 -28.43 17.37 5.76
N LEU A 228 -27.84 16.23 6.11
CA LEU A 228 -27.07 15.40 5.18
C LEU A 228 -27.99 14.46 4.40
N ARG A 229 -28.99 13.90 5.07
CA ARG A 229 -29.97 12.98 4.51
C ARG A 229 -31.25 13.05 5.31
N ASP A 230 -32.40 13.05 4.66
CA ASP A 230 -33.67 13.18 5.36
C ASP A 230 -34.84 12.42 4.71
N ALA A 231 -35.82 12.12 5.56
CA ALA A 231 -37.20 11.75 5.22
C ALA A 231 -38.25 12.51 6.09
N ALA A 232 -37.80 13.39 6.99
CA ALA A 232 -38.59 14.22 7.88
C ALA A 232 -39.12 15.47 7.16
N LYS A 233 -40.12 16.12 7.78
CA LYS A 233 -40.71 17.37 7.27
C LYS A 233 -40.03 18.62 7.84
N LYS A 234 -39.30 18.46 8.96
CA LYS A 234 -38.61 19.52 9.71
C LYS A 234 -37.47 18.91 10.54
N SER A 235 -36.30 19.51 10.44
CA SER A 235 -35.13 19.19 11.26
C SER A 235 -35.24 19.84 12.63
N GLU A 236 -34.83 19.12 13.67
CA GLU A 236 -34.84 19.63 15.03
C GLU A 236 -33.48 20.19 15.43
N LEU A 237 -33.50 21.21 16.30
CA LEU A 237 -32.29 21.93 16.67
C LEU A 237 -31.26 20.99 17.32
N THR A 238 -30.03 21.08 16.84
CA THR A 238 -28.86 20.46 17.44
C THR A 238 -27.85 21.55 17.70
N SER A 239 -27.28 21.57 18.91
CA SER A 239 -26.24 22.50 19.26
C SER A 239 -25.06 21.77 19.90
N PHE A 240 -23.87 22.36 19.76
CA PHE A 240 -22.73 21.94 20.56
C PHE A 240 -21.90 23.13 21.00
N SER A 241 -21.13 22.94 22.05
CA SER A 241 -20.09 23.88 22.47
C SER A 241 -18.84 23.09 22.86
N VAL A 242 -17.67 23.69 22.68
CA VAL A 242 -16.39 23.05 22.99
C VAL A 242 -15.61 23.96 23.92
N ARG A 243 -15.09 23.39 25.00
CA ARG A 243 -14.21 24.09 25.93
C ARG A 243 -12.95 23.31 26.24
N LYS A 244 -11.91 24.04 26.61
CA LYS A 244 -10.67 23.44 27.11
C LYS A 244 -10.85 23.00 28.56
N LYS A 245 -10.24 21.88 28.91
CA LYS A 245 -9.93 21.44 30.28
C LYS A 245 -8.47 21.00 30.30
N ASP A 246 -7.82 20.98 31.47
CA ASP A 246 -6.36 20.83 31.63
C ASP A 246 -5.70 19.82 30.66
N ASN A 247 -6.28 18.63 30.49
CA ASN A 247 -5.76 17.58 29.60
C ASN A 247 -6.78 17.00 28.60
N ALA A 248 -7.92 17.68 28.37
CA ALA A 248 -8.99 17.17 27.52
C ALA A 248 -9.79 18.30 26.85
N LEU A 249 -10.48 17.95 25.76
CA LEU A 249 -11.60 18.72 25.24
C LEU A 249 -12.88 18.28 25.94
N GLN A 250 -13.66 19.23 26.43
CA GLN A 250 -15.03 18.97 26.84
C GLN A 250 -15.97 19.47 25.75
N ILE A 251 -16.87 18.60 25.30
CA ILE A 251 -17.87 18.88 24.27
C ILE A 251 -19.24 18.65 24.89
N SER A 252 -20.05 19.70 24.92
CA SER A 252 -21.44 19.62 25.35
C SER A 252 -22.33 19.67 24.11
N ILE A 253 -23.21 18.70 23.95
CA ILE A 253 -24.11 18.54 22.80
C ILE A 253 -25.53 18.50 23.32
N GLU A 254 -26.42 19.31 22.75
CA GLU A 254 -27.85 19.25 23.02
C GLU A 254 -28.61 18.92 21.74
N CYS A 255 -29.55 17.99 21.86
CA CYS A 255 -30.35 17.45 20.79
C CYS A 255 -31.84 17.63 21.12
N GLN A 256 -32.46 18.67 20.56
CA GLN A 256 -33.91 18.85 20.66
C GLN A 256 -34.59 17.74 19.86
N GLU A 257 -35.54 17.04 20.47
CA GLU A 257 -36.25 15.89 19.88
C GLU A 257 -37.69 15.82 20.44
N PRO A 258 -38.54 16.82 20.13
CA PRO A 258 -39.93 16.87 20.61
C PRO A 258 -40.82 15.73 20.09
N GLY A 259 -40.33 14.99 19.09
CA GLY A 259 -40.94 13.75 18.62
C GLY A 259 -40.65 12.58 19.57
N LYS A 260 -40.10 11.50 19.02
CA LYS A 260 -39.77 10.30 19.79
C LYS A 260 -38.27 10.11 19.85
N ILE A 261 -37.70 10.22 21.04
CA ILE A 261 -36.32 9.83 21.33
C ILE A 261 -36.24 8.30 21.31
N VAL A 262 -35.36 7.74 20.47
CA VAL A 262 -35.16 6.29 20.40
C VAL A 262 -33.94 5.87 21.22
N VAL A 263 -34.19 5.07 22.26
CA VAL A 263 -33.13 4.51 23.10
C VAL A 263 -32.87 3.06 22.70
N GLY A 264 -31.68 2.77 22.19
CA GLY A 264 -31.23 1.45 21.75
C GLY A 264 -30.15 0.84 22.66
N LYS A 265 -29.89 -0.46 22.52
CA LYS A 265 -28.86 -1.18 23.31
C LYS A 265 -27.43 -0.87 22.83
N GLY A 266 -27.20 -0.79 21.53
CA GLY A 266 -25.96 -0.32 20.92
C GLY A 266 -26.01 1.16 20.53
N VAL A 267 -24.85 1.73 20.15
CA VAL A 267 -24.75 3.16 19.80
C VAL A 267 -25.69 3.51 18.63
N TRP A 268 -25.75 2.68 17.60
CA TRP A 268 -26.52 2.94 16.38
C TRP A 268 -27.94 2.34 16.39
N ASP A 269 -28.35 1.73 17.50
CA ASP A 269 -29.68 1.14 17.68
C ASP A 269 -30.72 2.18 18.13
N GLY A 270 -30.29 3.43 18.36
CA GLY A 270 -31.12 4.54 18.79
C GLY A 270 -30.72 5.86 18.13
N ASP A 271 -31.16 6.97 18.73
CA ASP A 271 -30.64 8.30 18.42
C ASP A 271 -29.19 8.40 18.92
N ALA A 272 -28.33 8.99 18.09
CA ALA A 272 -26.90 9.00 18.34
C ALA A 272 -26.25 10.29 17.86
N VAL A 273 -25.13 10.63 18.48
CA VAL A 273 -24.20 11.65 18.01
C VAL A 273 -22.87 11.01 17.73
N GLU A 274 -22.20 11.49 16.67
CA GLU A 274 -20.89 11.00 16.25
C GLU A 274 -19.94 12.20 16.09
N ILE A 275 -18.86 12.18 16.86
CA ILE A 275 -17.84 13.21 16.96
C ILE A 275 -16.61 12.72 16.21
N PHE A 276 -16.17 13.48 15.21
CA PHE A 276 -15.04 13.12 14.36
C PHE A 276 -13.94 14.15 14.45
N PHE A 277 -12.70 13.67 14.45
CA PHE A 277 -11.50 14.48 14.34
C PHE A 277 -10.59 13.92 13.25
N VAL A 278 -9.81 14.78 12.60
CA VAL A 278 -8.69 14.36 11.75
C VAL A 278 -7.41 15.04 12.18
N ARG A 279 -6.39 14.24 12.44
CA ARG A 279 -5.02 14.73 12.71
C ARG A 279 -4.03 13.71 12.16
N ASN A 280 -2.99 14.20 11.48
CA ASN A 280 -1.96 13.35 10.86
C ASN A 280 -2.57 12.24 9.96
N GLY A 281 -3.48 12.64 9.05
CA GLY A 281 -4.17 11.72 8.12
C GLY A 281 -5.19 10.76 8.75
N ARG A 282 -5.24 10.65 10.08
CA ARG A 282 -6.09 9.68 10.78
C ARG A 282 -7.44 10.29 11.18
N ILE A 283 -8.53 9.62 10.79
CA ILE A 283 -9.87 9.87 11.34
C ILE A 283 -9.99 9.22 12.72
N MET A 284 -10.45 9.98 13.70
CA MET A 284 -10.75 9.54 15.06
C MET A 284 -12.24 9.78 15.31
N GLN A 285 -13.00 8.71 15.48
CA GLN A 285 -14.44 8.76 15.70
C GLN A 285 -14.76 8.39 17.15
N PHE A 286 -15.66 9.16 17.75
CA PHE A 286 -16.28 8.90 19.04
C PHE A 286 -17.79 8.98 18.85
N ALA A 287 -18.56 8.08 19.44
CA ALA A 287 -20.01 8.11 19.27
C ALA A 287 -20.74 7.76 20.56
N ALA A 288 -21.82 8.46 20.83
CA ALA A 288 -22.66 8.28 22.01
C ALA A 288 -24.13 8.19 21.58
N SER A 289 -24.87 7.23 22.14
CA SER A 289 -26.32 7.16 21.95
C SER A 289 -27.07 7.87 23.07
N ALA A 290 -28.33 8.20 22.81
CA ALA A 290 -29.26 8.67 23.84
C ALA A 290 -29.38 7.68 25.01
N GLY A 291 -29.18 6.38 24.75
CA GLY A 291 -29.17 5.32 25.76
C GLY A 291 -27.88 5.19 26.58
N GLY A 292 -26.86 6.02 26.30
CA GLY A 292 -25.57 5.97 27.01
C GLY A 292 -24.57 4.94 26.49
N ALA A 293 -24.87 4.26 25.37
CA ALA A 293 -23.87 3.40 24.74
C ALA A 293 -22.77 4.27 24.10
N LEU A 294 -21.51 3.84 24.23
CA LEU A 294 -20.33 4.56 23.75
C LEU A 294 -19.54 3.74 22.72
N PHE A 295 -18.91 4.44 21.78
CA PHE A 295 -17.97 3.88 20.81
C PHE A 295 -16.80 4.82 20.58
N SER A 296 -15.61 4.26 20.35
CA SER A 296 -14.49 5.00 19.76
C SER A 296 -13.69 4.10 18.82
N THR A 297 -13.11 4.70 17.77
CA THR A 297 -12.11 4.03 16.92
C THR A 297 -10.99 3.50 17.81
N ASP A 298 -10.52 2.26 17.57
CA ASP A 298 -9.42 1.62 18.32
C ASP A 298 -9.59 1.58 19.86
N LYS A 299 -10.82 1.74 20.37
CA LYS A 299 -11.08 1.89 21.82
C LYS A 299 -10.27 3.05 22.44
N LEU A 300 -10.12 4.15 21.71
CA LEU A 300 -9.46 5.36 22.21
C LEU A 300 -10.09 5.81 23.54
N PRO A 301 -9.29 6.21 24.54
CA PRO A 301 -9.80 6.67 25.83
C PRO A 301 -10.66 7.92 25.67
N TRP A 302 -11.87 7.90 26.21
CA TRP A 302 -12.75 9.06 26.34
C TRP A 302 -13.89 8.70 27.29
N LYS A 303 -14.67 9.69 27.71
CA LYS A 303 -15.88 9.50 28.50
C LYS A 303 -17.01 10.35 27.93
N ALA A 304 -18.24 9.91 28.07
CA ALA A 304 -19.39 10.75 27.83
C ALA A 304 -20.56 10.39 28.74
N ASP A 305 -21.25 11.41 29.24
CA ASP A 305 -22.48 11.28 30.01
C ASP A 305 -23.67 11.66 29.14
N CYS A 306 -24.64 10.75 29.00
CA CYS A 306 -25.85 10.96 28.22
C CYS A 306 -27.05 11.17 29.15
N ARG A 307 -27.88 12.17 28.87
CA ARG A 307 -29.11 12.45 29.64
C ARG A 307 -30.29 12.61 28.70
N VAL A 308 -31.38 11.90 28.98
CA VAL A 308 -32.64 11.95 28.23
C VAL A 308 -33.68 12.69 29.07
N GLU A 309 -34.34 13.65 28.44
CA GLU A 309 -35.49 14.39 28.98
C GLU A 309 -36.70 14.18 28.07
N LYS A 310 -37.83 14.84 28.35
CA LYS A 310 -39.10 14.60 27.65
C LYS A 310 -39.03 14.90 26.15
N ASP A 311 -38.38 16.00 25.79
CA ASP A 311 -38.35 16.58 24.43
C ASP A 311 -36.94 16.89 23.95
N LYS A 312 -35.91 16.45 24.68
CA LYS A 312 -34.51 16.60 24.31
C LYS A 312 -33.65 15.53 24.95
N TRP A 313 -32.44 15.37 24.42
CA TRP A 313 -31.37 14.63 25.09
C TRP A 313 -30.03 15.35 24.91
N SER A 314 -29.07 15.06 25.77
CA SER A 314 -27.76 15.72 25.76
C SER A 314 -26.62 14.74 25.97
N VAL A 315 -25.44 15.13 25.48
CA VAL A 315 -24.18 14.42 25.67
C VAL A 315 -23.13 15.38 26.19
N ALA A 316 -22.51 15.05 27.31
CA ALA A 316 -21.32 15.72 27.82
C ALA A 316 -20.11 14.81 27.63
N ALA A 317 -19.33 15.03 26.56
CA ALA A 317 -18.16 14.24 26.21
C ALA A 317 -16.87 14.89 26.74
N GLU A 318 -15.96 14.08 27.28
CA GLU A 318 -14.60 14.46 27.64
C GLU A 318 -13.61 13.60 26.84
N ILE A 319 -12.87 14.25 25.94
CA ILE A 319 -11.93 13.62 25.01
C ILE A 319 -10.51 14.07 25.36
N PRO A 320 -9.67 13.20 25.94
CA PRO A 320 -8.28 13.50 26.25
C PRO A 320 -7.48 13.94 25.03
N PHE A 321 -6.57 14.90 25.20
CA PHE A 321 -5.65 15.30 24.12
C PHE A 321 -4.76 14.15 23.65
N SER A 322 -4.45 13.18 24.52
CA SER A 322 -3.74 11.95 24.15
C SER A 322 -4.50 11.13 23.10
N SER A 323 -5.84 11.15 23.15
CA SER A 323 -6.71 10.50 22.16
C SER A 323 -6.78 11.26 20.84
N LEU A 324 -6.38 12.54 20.83
CA LEU A 324 -6.32 13.42 19.67
C LEU A 324 -4.90 13.60 19.13
N GLY A 325 -3.94 12.79 19.58
CA GLY A 325 -2.56 12.81 19.09
C GLY A 325 -1.66 13.90 19.71
N GLY A 326 -2.05 14.51 20.83
CA GLY A 326 -1.22 15.45 21.59
C GLY A 326 -1.92 16.77 21.94
N LYS A 327 -1.22 17.63 22.69
CA LYS A 327 -1.73 18.94 23.13
C LYS A 327 -2.04 19.88 21.95
N LEU A 328 -2.87 20.90 22.23
CA LEU A 328 -3.17 22.02 21.34
C LEU A 328 -2.82 23.34 22.05
N GLU A 329 -2.13 24.21 21.34
CA GLU A 329 -1.73 25.56 21.75
C GLU A 329 -2.64 26.62 21.12
N ASN A 330 -2.58 27.86 21.61
CA ASN A 330 -3.35 28.95 21.00
C ASN A 330 -3.01 29.10 19.51
N GLY A 331 -4.04 29.26 18.68
CA GLY A 331 -3.94 29.29 17.22
C GLY A 331 -3.81 27.93 16.56
N ASP A 332 -3.71 26.82 17.30
CA ASP A 332 -3.80 25.48 16.69
C ASP A 332 -5.20 25.22 16.13
N THR A 333 -5.23 24.44 15.04
CA THR A 333 -6.48 23.99 14.43
C THR A 333 -6.53 22.47 14.35
N ILE A 334 -7.71 21.88 14.52
CA ILE A 334 -7.94 20.45 14.29
C ILE A 334 -9.20 20.27 13.45
N SER A 335 -9.12 19.44 12.40
CA SER A 335 -10.29 19.14 11.57
C SER A 335 -11.32 18.37 12.37
N PHE A 336 -12.59 18.78 12.26
CA PHE A 336 -13.64 18.34 13.16
C PHE A 336 -14.99 18.25 12.44
N ASN A 337 -15.76 17.23 12.80
CA ASN A 337 -17.18 17.17 12.48
C ASN A 337 -18.00 16.65 13.66
N LEU A 338 -19.23 17.13 13.77
CA LEU A 338 -20.23 16.56 14.66
C LEU A 338 -21.45 16.18 13.84
N ALA A 339 -21.88 14.94 13.99
CA ALA A 339 -23.05 14.40 13.32
C ALA A 339 -24.09 13.95 14.35
N ARG A 340 -25.37 13.97 13.94
CA ARG A 340 -26.50 13.46 14.71
C ARG A 340 -27.36 12.56 13.84
N GLN A 341 -27.70 11.40 14.35
CA GLN A 341 -28.70 10.49 13.82
C GLN A 341 -29.98 10.60 14.63
N ARG A 342 -31.09 10.91 13.95
CA ARG A 342 -32.45 10.87 14.49
C ARG A 342 -33.17 9.66 13.89
N LEU A 343 -33.20 8.55 14.63
CA LEU A 343 -33.59 7.24 14.11
C LEU A 343 -35.08 7.19 13.75
N ASN A 344 -35.95 7.72 14.62
CA ASN A 344 -37.39 7.74 14.35
C ASN A 344 -37.74 8.64 13.14
N ALA A 345 -37.06 9.78 13.02
CA ALA A 345 -37.23 10.71 11.91
C ALA A 345 -36.53 10.25 10.61
N LYS A 346 -35.63 9.26 10.69
CA LYS A 346 -34.73 8.83 9.60
C LYS A 346 -33.91 9.98 9.03
N GLU A 347 -33.46 10.88 9.90
CA GLU A 347 -32.71 12.09 9.54
C GLU A 347 -31.26 11.99 10.03
N PHE A 348 -30.33 12.46 9.19
CA PHE A 348 -28.93 12.65 9.51
C PHE A 348 -28.58 14.14 9.42
N LEU A 349 -28.11 14.70 10.53
CA LEU A 349 -27.59 16.05 10.61
C LEU A 349 -26.07 16.02 10.74
N THR A 350 -25.42 17.03 10.19
CA THR A 350 -23.98 17.23 10.25
C THR A 350 -23.67 18.69 10.47
N TRP A 351 -22.64 18.99 11.26
CA TRP A 351 -22.16 20.35 11.40
C TRP A 351 -21.37 20.79 10.17
N SER A 352 -20.43 19.96 9.71
CA SER A 352 -19.62 20.25 8.51
C SER A 352 -20.43 20.14 7.23
N ASP A 353 -19.93 20.77 6.16
CA ASP A 353 -20.59 20.83 4.85
C ASP A 353 -20.35 19.56 4.02
N LEU A 354 -20.75 18.43 4.60
CA LEU A 354 -20.68 17.10 3.99
C LEU A 354 -21.82 16.93 2.98
N LYS A 355 -21.65 16.05 2.00
CA LYS A 355 -22.60 15.86 0.90
C LYS A 355 -23.33 14.52 0.93
N GLU A 356 -22.64 13.48 1.34
CA GLU A 356 -23.10 12.09 1.23
C GLU A 356 -22.81 11.25 2.47
N SER A 357 -21.69 11.50 3.18
CA SER A 357 -21.22 10.64 4.26
C SER A 357 -20.57 11.43 5.40
N PHE A 358 -20.76 10.98 6.63
CA PHE A 358 -20.08 11.51 7.81
C PHE A 358 -18.55 11.36 7.77
N HIS A 359 -18.01 10.55 6.85
CA HIS A 359 -16.57 10.28 6.71
C HIS A 359 -15.89 11.07 5.59
N GLU A 360 -16.55 12.09 5.02
CA GLU A 360 -15.95 13.03 4.07
C GLU A 360 -14.95 13.98 4.79
N SER A 361 -13.86 13.42 5.31
CA SER A 361 -12.83 14.10 6.10
C SER A 361 -12.26 15.35 5.44
N ASP A 362 -12.11 15.35 4.11
CA ASP A 362 -11.68 16.51 3.33
C ASP A 362 -12.61 17.72 3.46
N ARG A 363 -13.88 17.49 3.82
CA ARG A 363 -14.94 18.51 3.99
C ARG A 363 -15.19 18.89 5.45
N PHE A 364 -14.47 18.32 6.40
CA PHE A 364 -14.64 18.65 7.81
C PHE A 364 -14.38 20.14 8.05
N GLY A 365 -15.15 20.70 8.98
CA GLY A 365 -14.87 22.00 9.57
C GLY A 365 -13.63 21.96 10.46
N MET A 366 -13.39 23.05 11.17
CA MET A 366 -12.18 23.24 11.97
C MET A 366 -12.54 23.67 13.39
N LEU A 367 -12.02 22.98 14.40
CA LEU A 367 -11.93 23.58 15.72
C LEU A 367 -10.67 24.43 15.80
N VAL A 368 -10.81 25.63 16.35
CA VAL A 368 -9.74 26.61 16.49
C VAL A 368 -9.48 26.85 17.97
N MET A 369 -8.23 26.69 18.39
CA MET A 369 -7.84 26.83 19.78
C MET A 369 -7.62 28.31 20.16
N GLY A 370 -8.41 28.83 21.10
CA GLY A 370 -8.26 30.17 21.66
C GLY A 370 -8.78 31.29 20.75
N ASP A 371 -7.99 31.73 19.78
CA ASP A 371 -8.27 32.94 18.97
C ASP A 371 -8.16 32.71 17.46
N TYR A 372 -9.15 33.21 16.71
CA TYR A 372 -9.19 33.12 15.24
C TYR A 372 -8.09 33.94 14.55
N GLY A 373 -7.73 35.10 15.10
CA GLY A 373 -6.63 35.91 14.58
C GLY A 373 -5.29 35.19 14.70
N ALA A 374 -5.01 34.64 15.87
CA ALA A 374 -3.82 33.82 16.13
C ALA A 374 -3.76 32.59 15.22
N ALA A 375 -4.89 31.92 15.00
CA ALA A 375 -4.95 30.78 14.08
C ALA A 375 -4.67 31.17 12.62
N PHE A 376 -5.26 32.27 12.16
CA PHE A 376 -5.03 32.76 10.81
C PHE A 376 -3.58 33.22 10.58
N GLU A 377 -3.00 33.91 11.56
CA GLU A 377 -1.60 34.33 11.53
C GLU A 377 -0.65 33.13 11.56
N LYS A 378 -0.93 32.12 12.39
CA LYS A 378 -0.14 30.88 12.43
C LYS A 378 -0.21 30.11 11.12
N GLN A 379 -1.39 30.04 10.50
CA GLN A 379 -1.61 29.26 9.28
C GLN A 379 -1.08 29.96 8.02
N TYR A 380 -1.21 31.29 7.90
CA TYR A 380 -0.93 32.02 6.66
C TYR A 380 0.12 33.13 6.81
N GLY A 381 0.63 33.40 8.01
CA GLY A 381 1.59 34.48 8.26
C GLY A 381 1.02 35.89 8.05
N LYS A 382 -0.31 36.04 8.16
CA LYS A 382 -1.03 37.29 7.89
C LYS A 382 -1.96 37.63 9.04
N LYS A 383 -2.22 38.92 9.25
CA LYS A 383 -3.24 39.36 10.21
C LYS A 383 -4.64 39.19 9.60
N LEU A 384 -5.57 38.67 10.40
CA LEU A 384 -6.97 38.57 10.01
C LEU A 384 -7.57 39.98 9.89
N ALA A 385 -8.21 40.26 8.75
CA ALA A 385 -8.99 41.49 8.56
C ALA A 385 -10.40 41.28 9.12
N GLY A 386 -10.73 41.95 10.22
CA GLY A 386 -11.98 41.76 10.96
C GLY A 386 -11.83 40.80 12.14
N SER A 387 -12.95 40.46 12.77
CA SER A 387 -12.99 39.58 13.95
C SER A 387 -14.11 38.54 13.85
N GLY A 388 -13.96 37.46 14.61
CA GLY A 388 -14.97 36.41 14.72
C GLY A 388 -14.94 35.35 13.62
N ARG A 389 -15.87 34.40 13.74
CA ARG A 389 -15.97 33.18 12.91
C ARG A 389 -16.07 33.48 11.42
N ASP A 390 -17.02 34.30 10.99
CA ASP A 390 -17.28 34.56 9.57
C ASP A 390 -16.10 35.23 8.86
N ALA A 391 -15.40 36.14 9.54
CA ALA A 391 -14.21 36.79 9.01
C ALA A 391 -13.09 35.77 8.78
N TYR A 392 -12.86 34.89 9.76
CA TYR A 392 -11.88 33.80 9.68
C TYR A 392 -12.17 32.81 8.56
N GLU A 393 -13.41 32.30 8.47
CA GLU A 393 -13.79 31.30 7.47
C GLU A 393 -13.63 31.84 6.04
N LYS A 394 -14.05 33.10 5.80
CA LYS A 394 -13.90 33.78 4.50
C LYS A 394 -12.43 34.06 4.15
N ALA A 395 -11.65 34.54 5.11
CA ALA A 395 -10.23 34.84 4.90
C ALA A 395 -9.44 33.56 4.56
N CYS A 396 -9.68 32.46 5.28
CA CYS A 396 -9.10 31.15 4.97
C CYS A 396 -9.45 30.70 3.54
N ALA A 397 -10.72 30.80 3.14
CA ALA A 397 -11.18 30.43 1.81
C ALA A 397 -10.51 31.25 0.71
N ALA A 398 -10.38 32.57 0.92
CA ALA A 398 -9.75 33.48 -0.03
C ALA A 398 -8.26 33.18 -0.19
N GLU A 399 -7.52 32.96 0.91
CA GLU A 399 -6.10 32.60 0.86
C GLU A 399 -5.86 31.26 0.15
N GLU A 400 -6.70 30.25 0.43
CA GLU A 400 -6.62 28.95 -0.24
C GLU A 400 -6.94 29.05 -1.74
N THR A 401 -7.93 29.86 -2.11
CA THR A 401 -8.25 30.16 -3.51
C THR A 401 -7.09 30.84 -4.21
N GLU A 402 -6.48 31.85 -3.59
CA GLU A 402 -5.36 32.58 -4.17
C GLU A 402 -4.10 31.71 -4.26
N ARG A 403 -3.89 30.82 -3.30
CA ARG A 403 -2.82 29.80 -3.36
C ARG A 403 -3.02 28.87 -4.55
N LEU A 404 -4.23 28.36 -4.77
CA LEU A 404 -4.55 27.54 -5.95
C LEU A 404 -4.38 28.33 -7.25
N LYS A 405 -4.85 29.57 -7.31
CA LYS A 405 -4.69 30.45 -8.49
C LYS A 405 -3.23 30.59 -8.88
N ARG A 406 -2.36 30.93 -7.91
CA ARG A 406 -0.91 31.04 -8.12
C ARG A 406 -0.29 29.70 -8.56
N LYS A 407 -0.72 28.59 -7.97
CA LYS A 407 -0.24 27.24 -8.31
C LYS A 407 -0.55 26.83 -9.75
N PHE A 408 -1.80 26.98 -10.20
CA PHE A 408 -2.19 26.69 -11.58
C PHE A 408 -1.53 27.62 -12.60
N ALA A 409 -1.42 28.92 -12.29
CA ALA A 409 -0.72 29.87 -13.15
C ALA A 409 0.78 29.52 -13.30
N LYS A 410 1.42 29.00 -12.25
CA LYS A 410 2.82 28.53 -12.26
C LYS A 410 2.99 27.27 -13.12
N LEU A 411 2.01 26.37 -13.14
CA LEU A 411 2.03 25.14 -13.95
C LEU A 411 1.73 25.39 -15.43
N ALA A 412 0.75 26.25 -15.75
CA ALA A 412 0.31 26.50 -17.12
C ALA A 412 1.42 27.07 -18.04
N LYS A 413 2.45 27.69 -17.45
CA LYS A 413 3.59 28.26 -18.18
C LYS A 413 4.75 27.29 -18.38
N ARG A 414 4.69 26.10 -17.78
CA ARG A 414 5.80 25.14 -17.80
C ARG A 414 5.65 24.13 -18.93
N LYS A 415 6.77 23.78 -19.54
CA LYS A 415 6.86 22.66 -20.49
C LYS A 415 7.12 21.32 -19.80
N PHE A 416 7.65 21.36 -18.57
CA PHE A 416 7.91 20.19 -17.75
C PHE A 416 7.81 20.52 -16.25
N ALA A 417 7.70 19.48 -15.43
CA ALA A 417 7.78 19.61 -13.98
C ALA A 417 8.59 18.45 -13.40
N ALA A 418 9.27 18.67 -12.27
CA ALA A 418 9.95 17.62 -11.53
C ALA A 418 9.53 17.66 -10.05
N VAL A 419 9.28 16.48 -9.48
CA VAL A 419 8.82 16.34 -8.09
C VAL A 419 9.30 15.02 -7.47
N PRO A 420 9.64 14.99 -6.17
CA PRO A 420 9.79 13.74 -5.44
C PRO A 420 8.47 12.97 -5.43
N VAL A 421 8.54 11.64 -5.53
CA VAL A 421 7.37 10.77 -5.38
C VAL A 421 7.61 9.69 -4.32
N PRO A 422 6.54 9.18 -3.68
CA PRO A 422 6.63 8.09 -2.72
C PRO A 422 7.33 6.83 -3.26
N VAL A 423 8.13 6.14 -2.44
CA VAL A 423 8.76 4.85 -2.82
C VAL A 423 7.70 3.78 -3.05
N THR A 424 6.58 3.87 -2.33
CA THR A 424 5.43 2.98 -2.48
C THR A 424 4.32 3.57 -3.37
N GLY A 425 4.65 4.56 -4.21
CA GLY A 425 3.72 5.21 -5.13
C GLY A 425 3.14 4.28 -6.20
N ASN A 426 2.19 4.79 -6.99
CA ASN A 426 1.62 4.04 -8.11
C ASN A 426 2.44 4.27 -9.39
N PHE A 427 3.21 3.25 -9.79
CA PHE A 427 4.09 3.31 -10.96
C PHE A 427 3.51 2.63 -12.20
N ALA A 428 2.19 2.42 -12.25
CA ALA A 428 1.53 1.95 -13.46
C ALA A 428 1.67 2.96 -14.61
N VAL A 429 1.73 2.46 -15.83
CA VAL A 429 1.79 3.27 -17.05
C VAL A 429 0.38 3.36 -17.66
N PRO A 430 -0.11 4.55 -18.07
CA PRO A 430 0.58 5.85 -18.08
C PRO A 430 0.88 6.39 -16.67
N PHE A 431 2.11 6.85 -16.46
CA PHE A 431 2.59 7.27 -15.15
C PHE A 431 2.44 8.79 -15.03
N VAL A 432 1.48 9.22 -14.22
CA VAL A 432 1.19 10.63 -13.95
C VAL A 432 0.92 10.76 -12.46
N PRO A 433 1.97 10.90 -11.62
CA PRO A 433 1.82 11.01 -10.18
C PRO A 433 1.19 12.35 -9.80
N ASP A 434 0.32 12.37 -8.79
CA ASP A 434 -0.42 13.58 -8.39
C ASP A 434 0.51 14.70 -7.92
N GLU A 435 1.68 14.33 -7.38
CA GLU A 435 2.69 15.25 -6.87
C GLU A 435 3.18 16.22 -7.95
N VAL A 436 3.12 15.88 -9.25
CA VAL A 436 3.63 16.77 -10.32
C VAL A 436 2.80 18.05 -10.47
N PHE A 437 1.58 18.03 -9.93
CA PHE A 437 0.72 19.19 -9.84
C PHE A 437 1.03 20.07 -8.64
N ASP A 438 1.98 19.68 -7.80
CA ASP A 438 2.51 20.47 -6.68
C ASP A 438 4.04 20.57 -6.74
N PRO A 439 4.59 21.32 -7.72
CA PRO A 439 6.02 21.33 -7.94
C PRO A 439 6.75 21.93 -6.74
N VAL A 440 7.69 21.16 -6.19
CA VAL A 440 8.49 21.58 -5.05
C VAL A 440 9.47 22.69 -5.41
N GLU A 441 9.73 23.58 -4.46
CA GLU A 441 10.76 24.63 -4.58
C GLU A 441 12.11 24.18 -4.04
N LYS A 442 12.13 23.14 -3.20
CA LYS A 442 13.32 22.49 -2.65
C LYS A 442 13.01 21.06 -2.25
N ILE A 443 14.04 20.23 -2.13
CA ILE A 443 13.96 18.85 -1.65
C ILE A 443 14.80 18.76 -0.39
N ASP A 444 14.15 18.49 0.75
CA ASP A 444 14.83 18.26 2.02
C ASP A 444 14.73 16.77 2.39
N LEU A 445 15.88 16.14 2.61
CA LEU A 445 15.99 14.74 2.98
C LEU A 445 16.64 14.60 4.34
N ASN A 446 16.12 13.67 5.13
CA ASN A 446 16.71 13.21 6.38
C ASN A 446 17.17 11.76 6.23
N VAL A 447 18.38 11.48 6.72
CA VAL A 447 18.98 10.14 6.69
C VAL A 447 19.74 9.90 8.00
N ALA A 448 19.74 8.69 8.52
CA ALA A 448 20.58 8.27 9.64
C ALA A 448 21.90 7.69 9.13
N VAL A 449 22.97 7.71 9.92
CA VAL A 449 24.23 7.02 9.57
C VAL A 449 23.95 5.52 9.36
N ASN A 450 24.54 4.92 8.33
CA ASN A 450 24.30 3.54 7.87
C ASN A 450 22.92 3.28 7.23
N GLU A 451 22.25 4.31 6.72
CA GLU A 451 21.05 4.18 5.91
C GLU A 451 21.35 4.31 4.40
N LEU A 452 20.62 3.55 3.58
CA LEU A 452 20.55 3.77 2.14
C LEU A 452 19.23 4.48 1.79
N LYS A 453 19.27 5.82 1.71
CA LYS A 453 18.09 6.67 1.52
C LYS A 453 17.74 6.80 0.04
N ALA A 454 16.49 6.49 -0.32
CA ALA A 454 15.98 6.71 -1.66
C ALA A 454 15.39 8.12 -1.85
N LEU A 455 15.54 8.66 -3.05
CA LEU A 455 14.81 9.81 -3.58
C LEU A 455 14.32 9.46 -4.99
N PRO A 456 13.08 8.99 -5.14
CA PRO A 456 12.41 8.86 -6.43
C PRO A 456 11.98 10.26 -6.90
N VAL A 457 12.26 10.61 -8.15
CA VAL A 457 11.86 11.88 -8.76
C VAL A 457 11.13 11.62 -10.07
N ALA A 458 9.86 12.03 -10.12
CA ALA A 458 9.11 12.05 -11.35
C ALA A 458 9.44 13.31 -12.15
N VAL A 459 9.73 13.15 -13.44
CA VAL A 459 9.93 14.24 -14.41
C VAL A 459 8.79 14.17 -15.42
N MET A 460 7.81 15.05 -15.25
CA MET A 460 6.61 15.15 -16.07
C MET A 460 6.88 15.98 -17.31
N ASN A 461 6.58 15.40 -18.48
CA ASN A 461 6.53 16.10 -19.75
C ASN A 461 5.13 16.69 -19.94
N LEU A 462 5.01 18.01 -19.93
CA LEU A 462 3.72 18.70 -20.09
C LEU A 462 3.40 19.01 -21.56
N THR A 463 4.29 18.63 -22.49
CA THR A 463 4.14 18.87 -23.95
C THR A 463 3.43 17.72 -24.66
N ASP A 464 3.02 17.96 -25.91
CA ASP A 464 2.33 16.99 -26.78
C ASP A 464 3.31 16.12 -27.61
N LYS A 465 4.61 16.21 -27.34
CA LYS A 465 5.65 15.42 -28.01
C LYS A 465 6.51 14.72 -26.98
N THR A 466 7.09 13.58 -27.33
CA THR A 466 8.13 12.96 -26.51
C THR A 466 9.27 13.96 -26.34
N ALA A 467 9.79 14.07 -25.13
CA ALA A 467 10.90 14.95 -24.80
C ALA A 467 11.97 14.18 -24.04
N ASP A 468 13.22 14.48 -24.35
CA ASP A 468 14.37 13.96 -23.62
C ASP A 468 14.82 15.00 -22.59
N TYR A 469 15.05 14.53 -21.37
CA TYR A 469 15.52 15.36 -20.26
C TYR A 469 16.84 14.83 -19.76
N ARG A 470 17.79 15.73 -19.53
CA ARG A 470 18.97 15.46 -18.70
C ARG A 470 18.65 15.83 -17.26
N VAL A 471 18.87 14.91 -16.33
CA VAL A 471 18.55 15.06 -14.90
C VAL A 471 19.82 14.82 -14.11
N ILE A 472 20.33 15.83 -13.43
CA ILE A 472 21.67 15.80 -12.80
C ILE A 472 21.55 16.25 -11.35
N LEU A 473 22.18 15.52 -10.44
CA LEU A 473 22.45 16.03 -9.10
C LEU A 473 23.86 16.63 -9.08
N GLU A 474 23.97 17.91 -8.78
CA GLU A 474 25.25 18.62 -8.78
C GLU A 474 25.38 19.62 -7.62
N THR A 475 26.63 19.92 -7.28
CA THR A 475 26.99 20.98 -6.33
C THR A 475 26.51 22.36 -6.84
N ASP A 476 26.07 23.22 -5.92
CA ASP A 476 25.44 24.51 -6.24
C ASP A 476 26.40 25.71 -6.13
N GLU A 477 27.68 25.49 -5.80
CA GLU A 477 28.68 26.53 -5.58
C GLU A 477 29.05 27.32 -6.85
N LYS A 478 28.79 26.76 -8.03
CA LYS A 478 29.10 27.35 -9.34
C LYS A 478 27.94 27.16 -10.31
N TYR A 479 27.98 27.89 -11.44
CA TYR A 479 26.98 27.71 -12.51
C TYR A 479 26.98 26.29 -13.10
N ILE A 480 28.16 25.65 -13.21
CA ILE A 480 28.33 24.23 -13.51
C ILE A 480 28.94 23.59 -12.27
N GLY A 481 28.18 22.69 -11.63
CA GLY A 481 28.63 21.97 -10.45
C GLY A 481 29.44 20.72 -10.81
N SER A 482 30.19 20.22 -9.84
CA SER A 482 30.61 18.82 -9.84
C SER A 482 29.42 17.92 -9.48
N TYR A 483 29.42 16.67 -9.94
CA TYR A 483 28.39 15.68 -9.60
C TYR A 483 28.28 15.47 -8.09
N GLY A 484 27.06 15.40 -7.58
CA GLY A 484 26.75 15.09 -6.18
C GLY A 484 26.39 16.30 -5.32
N LEU A 485 26.57 16.15 -4.01
CA LEU A 485 26.32 17.19 -3.01
C LEU A 485 27.67 17.64 -2.43
N LYS A 486 27.77 18.90 -2.04
CA LYS A 486 28.99 19.47 -1.45
C LYS A 486 29.40 18.64 -0.23
N ASP A 487 30.67 18.25 -0.18
CA ASP A 487 31.30 17.44 0.87
C ASP A 487 30.73 16.02 1.09
N PHE A 488 29.71 15.61 0.31
CA PHE A 488 29.20 14.24 0.35
C PHE A 488 30.00 13.37 -0.63
N PRO A 489 30.42 12.15 -0.26
CA PRO A 489 31.20 11.31 -1.15
C PRO A 489 30.39 10.92 -2.40
N ALA A 490 30.84 11.37 -3.58
CA ALA A 490 30.09 11.24 -4.83
C ALA A 490 29.87 9.76 -5.22
N GLU A 491 30.80 8.88 -4.90
CA GLU A 491 30.73 7.43 -5.13
C GLU A 491 29.64 6.72 -4.29
N LYS A 492 29.14 7.39 -3.24
CA LYS A 492 28.03 6.93 -2.40
C LYS A 492 26.67 7.40 -2.91
N ILE A 493 26.62 8.09 -4.04
CA ILE A 493 25.39 8.48 -4.73
C ILE A 493 25.20 7.57 -5.94
N ILE A 494 24.06 6.88 -6.01
CA ILE A 494 23.73 6.03 -7.14
C ILE A 494 22.48 6.56 -7.84
N GLN A 495 22.65 7.02 -9.08
CA GLN A 495 21.55 7.47 -9.92
C GLN A 495 21.09 6.37 -10.89
N ARG A 496 19.77 6.23 -10.99
CA ARG A 496 19.07 5.24 -11.81
C ARG A 496 17.93 5.90 -12.57
N PHE A 497 17.42 5.20 -13.58
CA PHE A 497 16.15 5.53 -14.20
C PHE A 497 15.26 4.30 -14.19
N ALA A 498 13.95 4.50 -14.22
CA ALA A 498 13.02 3.39 -14.28
C ALA A 498 12.67 3.03 -15.73
N VAL A 499 12.67 1.73 -16.02
CA VAL A 499 12.31 1.19 -17.33
C VAL A 499 10.82 0.87 -17.36
N ARG A 500 10.11 1.28 -18.42
CA ARG A 500 8.74 0.82 -18.69
C ARG A 500 8.82 -0.66 -19.05
N PHE A 501 8.17 -1.51 -18.27
CA PHE A 501 8.24 -2.95 -18.39
C PHE A 501 6.84 -3.56 -18.33
N LYS A 502 6.66 -4.68 -19.04
CA LYS A 502 5.41 -5.43 -19.00
C LYS A 502 5.21 -6.07 -17.64
N ASP A 503 4.00 -5.96 -17.11
CA ASP A 503 3.65 -6.60 -15.83
C ASP A 503 2.88 -7.92 -16.00
N ASN A 504 2.59 -8.31 -17.24
CA ASN A 504 2.10 -9.63 -17.62
C ASN A 504 2.38 -9.94 -19.09
N ASP A 505 2.41 -11.23 -19.45
CA ASP A 505 2.67 -11.69 -20.82
C ASP A 505 1.42 -11.87 -21.69
N LYS A 506 0.22 -11.60 -21.15
CA LYS A 506 -1.06 -11.83 -21.84
C LYS A 506 -1.68 -10.56 -22.42
N ASP A 507 -1.23 -9.39 -21.97
CA ASP A 507 -1.71 -8.07 -22.37
C ASP A 507 -0.51 -7.17 -22.68
N ALA A 508 -0.22 -6.99 -23.96
CA ALA A 508 0.90 -6.17 -24.44
C ALA A 508 0.78 -4.68 -24.06
N GLY A 509 -0.41 -4.19 -23.69
CA GLY A 509 -0.63 -2.80 -23.26
C GLY A 509 -0.41 -2.58 -21.76
N SER A 510 -0.21 -3.65 -20.99
CA SER A 510 -0.12 -3.58 -19.54
C SER A 510 1.32 -3.34 -19.08
N LEU A 511 1.64 -2.06 -18.83
CA LEU A 511 2.97 -1.59 -18.50
C LEU A 511 3.04 -0.93 -17.13
N ARG A 512 4.23 -0.92 -16.55
CA ARG A 512 4.59 -0.16 -15.35
C ARG A 512 6.06 0.21 -15.38
N TYR A 513 6.47 1.17 -14.56
CA TYR A 513 7.88 1.28 -14.19
C TYR A 513 8.21 0.21 -13.13
N ASP A 514 9.30 -0.55 -13.34
CA ASP A 514 9.78 -1.50 -12.33
C ASP A 514 11.30 -1.70 -12.30
N PRO A 515 12.01 -2.10 -13.39
CA PRO A 515 13.46 -2.21 -13.34
C PRO A 515 14.13 -0.85 -13.14
N LEU A 516 15.15 -0.79 -12.28
CA LEU A 516 15.93 0.40 -11.95
C LEU A 516 17.42 0.19 -12.29
N PRO A 517 17.81 0.11 -13.58
CA PRO A 517 19.23 0.12 -13.95
C PRO A 517 19.89 1.47 -13.61
N LYS A 518 21.21 1.46 -13.47
CA LYS A 518 22.00 2.71 -13.36
C LYS A 518 21.77 3.57 -14.60
N ILE A 519 21.68 4.88 -14.40
CA ILE A 519 21.58 5.82 -15.52
C ILE A 519 22.91 5.84 -16.28
N GLY A 520 22.85 6.06 -17.60
CA GLY A 520 24.05 6.20 -18.42
C GLY A 520 24.79 7.51 -18.16
N GLU A 521 25.98 7.66 -18.74
CA GLU A 521 26.88 8.81 -18.55
C GLU A 521 26.25 10.16 -18.93
N ALA A 522 25.29 10.16 -19.86
CA ALA A 522 24.57 11.36 -20.26
C ALA A 522 23.58 11.86 -19.19
N CYS A 523 23.19 11.02 -18.22
CA CYS A 523 22.15 11.27 -17.22
C CYS A 523 20.78 11.63 -17.83
N THR A 524 20.40 10.97 -18.92
CA THR A 524 19.19 11.29 -19.70
C THR A 524 18.06 10.28 -19.52
N ILE A 525 16.82 10.77 -19.64
CA ILE A 525 15.60 9.96 -19.75
C ILE A 525 14.71 10.48 -20.89
N SER A 526 14.06 9.57 -21.59
CA SER A 526 13.04 9.89 -22.60
C SER A 526 11.64 9.80 -21.98
N VAL A 527 10.84 10.85 -22.09
CA VAL A 527 9.53 10.94 -21.44
C VAL A 527 8.44 11.13 -22.48
N PRO A 528 7.44 10.22 -22.57
CA PRO A 528 6.32 10.35 -23.49
C PRO A 528 5.51 11.65 -23.27
N PRO A 529 4.73 12.10 -24.27
CA PRO A 529 3.84 13.23 -24.12
C PRO A 529 2.89 13.05 -22.94
N LYS A 530 2.71 14.10 -22.13
CA LYS A 530 1.74 14.14 -21.02
C LYS A 530 1.88 12.99 -20.00
N GLU A 531 3.08 12.44 -19.87
CA GLU A 531 3.45 11.43 -18.89
C GLU A 531 4.71 11.85 -18.13
N ALA A 532 5.01 11.14 -17.04
CA ALA A 532 6.26 11.28 -16.31
C ALA A 532 7.24 10.13 -16.60
N GLY A 533 8.52 10.47 -16.64
CA GLY A 533 9.63 9.55 -16.44
C GLY A 533 10.00 9.50 -14.96
N LEU A 534 10.72 8.45 -14.55
CA LEU A 534 11.16 8.30 -13.16
C LEU A 534 12.68 8.17 -13.10
N VAL A 535 13.31 9.08 -12.36
CA VAL A 535 14.72 9.02 -11.95
C VAL A 535 14.77 8.62 -10.48
N TRP A 536 15.78 7.84 -10.09
CA TRP A 536 15.90 7.36 -8.72
C TRP A 536 17.32 7.57 -8.21
N PHE A 537 17.44 8.26 -7.09
CA PHE A 537 18.70 8.43 -6.38
C PHE A 537 18.72 7.58 -5.12
N ASP A 538 19.84 6.89 -4.87
CA ASP A 538 20.15 6.34 -3.55
C ASP A 538 21.35 7.08 -2.96
N PHE A 539 21.23 7.49 -1.70
CA PHE A 539 22.30 8.06 -0.90
C PHE A 539 22.73 7.03 0.14
N ASP A 540 23.94 6.48 -0.01
CA ASP A 540 24.55 5.58 0.97
C ASP A 540 25.26 6.42 2.06
N SER A 541 24.69 6.43 3.26
CA SER A 541 25.25 7.15 4.40
C SER A 541 26.10 6.28 5.33
N SER A 542 26.47 5.06 4.91
CA SER A 542 27.40 4.22 5.67
C SER A 542 28.71 4.95 5.89
N ASP A 543 29.11 5.06 7.16
CA ASP A 543 30.35 5.71 7.58
C ASP A 543 30.48 7.20 7.16
N VAL A 544 29.37 7.86 6.78
CA VAL A 544 29.31 9.29 6.47
C VAL A 544 29.11 10.09 7.76
N LYS A 545 29.83 11.21 7.91
CA LYS A 545 29.71 12.06 9.10
C LYS A 545 28.32 12.72 9.19
N PRO A 546 27.73 12.84 10.39
CA PRO A 546 26.55 13.68 10.59
C PRO A 546 26.82 15.11 10.13
N GLY A 547 25.84 15.73 9.48
CA GLY A 547 26.01 17.05 8.86
C GLY A 547 24.95 17.36 7.81
N VAL A 548 25.06 18.54 7.20
CA VAL A 548 24.15 19.02 6.16
C VAL A 548 24.92 19.17 4.85
N TYR A 549 24.50 18.40 3.85
CA TYR A 549 25.09 18.35 2.52
C TYR A 549 24.13 19.03 1.53
N ARG A 550 24.64 19.92 0.68
CA ARG A 550 23.81 20.76 -0.20
C ARG A 550 24.22 20.65 -1.66
N GLY A 551 23.25 20.81 -2.53
CA GLY A 551 23.44 20.88 -3.97
C GLY A 551 22.10 21.22 -4.64
N ARG A 552 21.98 20.84 -5.90
CA ARG A 552 20.74 21.02 -6.67
C ARG A 552 20.49 19.85 -7.61
N LEU A 553 19.23 19.56 -7.81
CA LEU A 553 18.74 18.74 -8.90
C LEU A 553 18.47 19.65 -10.10
N ARG A 554 19.23 19.47 -11.17
CA ARG A 554 19.11 20.22 -12.42
C ARG A 554 18.42 19.38 -13.48
N ILE A 555 17.37 19.93 -14.08
CA ILE A 555 16.58 19.32 -15.16
C ILE A 555 16.71 20.18 -16.40
N ILE A 556 17.20 19.59 -17.50
CA ILE A 556 17.45 20.26 -18.77
C ILE A 556 16.65 19.55 -19.87
N PRO A 557 15.65 20.18 -20.49
CA PRO A 557 15.01 19.66 -21.70
C PRO A 557 15.98 19.77 -22.89
N LEU A 558 16.27 18.64 -23.53
CA LEU A 558 17.30 18.58 -24.58
C LEU A 558 16.82 19.03 -25.97
N SER A 559 15.51 19.04 -26.19
CA SER A 559 14.90 19.44 -27.46
C SER A 559 14.57 20.94 -27.54
N GLU A 560 14.78 21.69 -26.47
CA GLU A 560 14.39 23.10 -26.38
C GLU A 560 15.52 24.04 -26.82
N PRO A 561 15.21 25.19 -27.46
CA PRO A 561 16.22 26.17 -27.83
C PRO A 561 17.00 26.68 -26.62
N ALA A 562 18.33 26.71 -26.76
CA ALA A 562 19.23 27.30 -25.78
C ALA A 562 20.41 27.99 -26.48
N SER A 563 21.04 28.95 -25.80
CA SER A 563 22.22 29.65 -26.31
C SER A 563 23.15 30.10 -25.18
N TRP A 564 24.41 30.31 -25.54
CA TRP A 564 25.42 30.92 -24.68
C TRP A 564 25.86 32.24 -25.27
N THR A 565 25.62 33.33 -24.54
CA THR A 565 26.01 34.68 -24.95
C THR A 565 27.26 35.13 -24.19
N PRO A 566 28.29 35.66 -24.85
CA PRO A 566 29.47 36.19 -24.15
C PRO A 566 29.10 37.31 -23.16
N GLN A 567 29.73 37.31 -21.99
CA GLN A 567 29.71 38.41 -21.01
C GLN A 567 31.14 38.88 -20.77
N GLY A 568 31.68 39.66 -21.72
CA GLY A 568 33.08 40.07 -21.72
C GLY A 568 33.99 38.97 -22.25
N ASN A 569 34.84 38.40 -21.41
CA ASN A 569 35.87 37.43 -21.82
C ASN A 569 35.28 36.09 -22.30
N TYR A 570 36.01 35.36 -23.16
CA TYR A 570 35.56 34.10 -23.81
C TYR A 570 35.01 33.05 -22.82
N HIS A 571 35.58 32.97 -21.62
CA HIS A 571 35.20 32.01 -20.57
C HIS A 571 34.00 32.45 -19.72
N ASN A 572 33.55 33.69 -19.83
CA ASN A 572 32.38 34.19 -19.13
C ASN A 572 31.19 34.26 -20.09
N ARG A 573 30.26 33.31 -19.99
CA ARG A 573 29.10 33.22 -20.88
C ARG A 573 27.82 33.12 -20.05
N LYS A 574 26.78 33.83 -20.48
CA LYS A 574 25.43 33.74 -19.93
C LYS A 574 24.63 32.71 -20.73
N TYR A 575 24.16 31.69 -20.04
CA TYR A 575 23.21 30.73 -20.60
C TYR A 575 21.81 31.36 -20.70
N THR A 576 21.12 31.04 -21.79
CA THR A 576 19.69 31.28 -21.99
C THR A 576 19.07 30.00 -22.51
N GLY A 577 17.96 29.57 -21.95
CA GLY A 577 17.28 28.34 -22.32
C GLY A 577 16.45 27.81 -21.16
N GLU A 578 15.47 26.98 -21.44
CA GLU A 578 14.66 26.33 -20.41
C GLU A 578 15.54 25.39 -19.56
N MET A 579 15.46 25.52 -18.25
CA MET A 579 16.14 24.68 -17.27
C MET A 579 15.50 24.89 -15.90
N GLN A 580 15.41 23.85 -15.08
CA GLN A 580 14.95 23.96 -13.70
C GLN A 580 16.03 23.47 -12.75
N ASP A 581 16.39 24.32 -11.78
CA ASP A 581 17.21 23.94 -10.64
C ASP A 581 16.31 23.84 -9.41
N ILE A 582 16.38 22.69 -8.72
CA ILE A 582 15.68 22.46 -7.45
C ILE A 582 16.75 22.24 -6.38
N PRO A 583 16.91 23.15 -5.40
CA PRO A 583 17.81 22.93 -4.27
C PRO A 583 17.55 21.61 -3.56
N VAL A 584 18.62 20.89 -3.23
CA VAL A 584 18.58 19.62 -2.50
C VAL A 584 19.41 19.74 -1.22
N THR A 585 18.78 19.46 -0.09
CA THR A 585 19.44 19.35 1.21
C THR A 585 19.37 17.91 1.69
N LEU A 586 20.50 17.29 1.98
CA LEU A 586 20.57 16.00 2.68
C LEU A 586 21.14 16.22 4.08
N THR A 587 20.32 15.96 5.10
CA THR A 587 20.72 16.02 6.50
C THR A 587 21.02 14.62 7.02
N VAL A 588 22.30 14.33 7.24
CA VAL A 588 22.75 13.11 7.94
C VAL A 588 22.63 13.36 9.44
N ARG A 589 21.64 12.75 10.06
CA ARG A 589 21.34 12.87 11.49
C ARG A 589 22.39 12.12 12.32
N ASN A 590 22.59 12.57 13.56
CA ASN A 590 23.39 11.84 14.55
C ASN A 590 22.59 10.66 15.16
N ALA A 591 22.10 9.78 14.29
CA ALA A 591 21.48 8.52 14.64
C ALA A 591 22.19 7.45 13.82
N VAL A 592 22.65 6.37 14.47
CA VAL A 592 23.42 5.31 13.81
C VAL A 592 22.55 4.07 13.72
N LEU A 593 22.12 3.70 12.51
CA LEU A 593 21.38 2.47 12.30
C LEU A 593 22.32 1.25 12.44
N PRO A 594 21.81 0.12 12.98
CA PRO A 594 22.56 -1.12 12.97
C PRO A 594 22.84 -1.56 11.52
N LYS A 595 24.05 -2.09 11.29
CA LYS A 595 24.43 -2.68 9.99
C LYS A 595 23.59 -3.94 9.73
N ASP A 596 23.39 -4.75 10.76
CA ASP A 596 22.49 -5.90 10.72
C ASP A 596 21.01 -5.50 10.82
N PRO A 597 20.12 -6.20 10.08
CA PRO A 597 18.70 -6.03 10.24
C PRO A 597 18.25 -6.63 11.59
N PRO A 598 17.33 -5.98 12.33
CA PRO A 598 16.80 -6.54 13.57
C PRO A 598 16.07 -7.88 13.38
N ILE A 599 15.48 -8.06 12.20
CA ILE A 599 14.85 -9.31 11.75
C ILE A 599 15.30 -9.54 10.30
N PRO A 600 15.96 -10.67 9.98
CA PRO A 600 16.40 -10.98 8.64
C PRO A 600 15.25 -11.07 7.63
N MET A 601 15.54 -10.65 6.39
CA MET A 601 14.66 -10.78 5.23
C MET A 601 15.35 -11.63 4.17
N ASN A 602 14.94 -12.89 4.05
CA ASN A 602 15.61 -13.93 3.29
C ASN A 602 14.82 -14.34 2.04
N PHE A 603 15.44 -15.16 1.19
CA PHE A 603 14.85 -15.67 -0.05
C PHE A 603 15.17 -17.16 -0.21
N PHE A 604 14.32 -17.90 -0.92
CA PHE A 604 14.54 -19.32 -1.24
C PHE A 604 15.55 -19.49 -2.39
N GLN A 605 16.64 -18.72 -2.35
CA GLN A 605 17.64 -18.65 -3.42
C GLN A 605 19.03 -18.32 -2.85
N TRP A 606 20.07 -18.77 -3.53
CA TRP A 606 21.45 -18.34 -3.28
C TRP A 606 21.85 -17.20 -4.22
N ALA A 607 22.84 -16.43 -3.81
CA ALA A 607 23.47 -15.45 -4.70
C ALA A 607 24.32 -16.13 -5.78
N THR A 608 24.03 -15.86 -7.05
CA THR A 608 24.74 -16.49 -8.19
C THR A 608 26.04 -15.78 -8.57
N ALA A 609 26.25 -14.55 -8.11
CA ALA A 609 27.50 -13.79 -8.20
C ALA A 609 27.58 -12.77 -7.04
N GLU A 610 28.75 -12.17 -6.82
CA GLU A 610 28.99 -11.25 -5.70
C GLU A 610 28.02 -10.06 -5.69
N GLY A 611 27.68 -9.52 -6.86
CA GLY A 611 26.70 -8.43 -6.98
C GLY A 611 25.34 -8.80 -6.39
N PHE A 612 24.85 -10.02 -6.65
CA PHE A 612 23.60 -10.52 -6.08
C PHE A 612 23.71 -10.70 -4.58
N PHE A 613 24.83 -11.22 -4.09
CA PHE A 613 25.08 -11.36 -2.66
C PHE A 613 24.96 -10.03 -1.95
N ARG A 614 25.65 -9.00 -2.48
CA ARG A 614 25.57 -7.64 -1.95
C ARG A 614 24.13 -7.11 -1.98
N GLY A 615 23.40 -7.33 -3.08
CA GLY A 615 21.99 -6.92 -3.20
C GLY A 615 21.08 -7.58 -2.16
N MET A 616 21.24 -8.88 -1.92
CA MET A 616 20.51 -9.63 -0.90
C MET A 616 20.85 -9.14 0.52
N VAL A 617 22.13 -8.94 0.83
CA VAL A 617 22.57 -8.40 2.12
C VAL A 617 22.01 -7.00 2.38
N GLN A 618 21.96 -6.14 1.34
CA GLN A 618 21.41 -4.79 1.42
C GLN A 618 19.91 -4.76 1.73
N CYS A 619 19.12 -5.74 1.28
CA CYS A 619 17.72 -5.87 1.66
C CYS A 619 17.48 -6.75 2.89
N GLY A 620 18.54 -7.11 3.63
CA GLY A 620 18.42 -7.74 4.95
C GLY A 620 18.65 -9.25 4.99
N SER A 621 19.08 -9.89 3.91
CA SER A 621 19.32 -11.34 3.92
C SER A 621 20.52 -11.70 4.78
N ARG A 622 20.35 -12.76 5.58
CA ARG A 622 21.42 -13.42 6.33
C ARG A 622 21.43 -14.93 6.10
N GLU A 623 20.36 -15.49 5.54
CA GLU A 623 20.28 -16.89 5.14
C GLU A 623 20.27 -17.04 3.62
N PHE A 624 21.05 -17.99 3.09
CA PHE A 624 21.22 -18.20 1.65
C PHE A 624 20.78 -19.61 1.23
N GLY A 625 19.93 -19.69 0.20
CA GLY A 625 19.25 -20.92 -0.21
C GLY A 625 20.12 -21.89 -1.02
N LEU A 626 20.26 -23.12 -0.53
CA LEU A 626 20.91 -24.26 -1.16
C LEU A 626 19.85 -25.24 -1.64
N ASN A 627 20.13 -25.95 -2.75
CA ASN A 627 19.17 -26.87 -3.35
C ASN A 627 19.51 -28.35 -2.99
N PRO A 628 18.58 -29.13 -2.41
CA PRO A 628 18.76 -30.53 -2.02
C PRO A 628 19.11 -31.43 -3.21
N TRP A 629 18.67 -31.09 -4.43
CA TRP A 629 19.03 -31.81 -5.65
C TRP A 629 20.54 -31.79 -5.96
N ASN A 630 21.27 -30.85 -5.37
CA ASN A 630 22.72 -30.73 -5.54
C ASN A 630 23.52 -31.59 -4.56
N PHE A 631 22.89 -32.20 -3.55
CA PHE A 631 23.54 -33.12 -2.62
C PHE A 631 23.47 -34.55 -3.18
N LYS A 632 24.46 -34.88 -4.02
CA LYS A 632 24.52 -36.12 -4.79
C LYS A 632 25.49 -37.12 -4.17
N PHE A 633 24.95 -38.21 -3.63
CA PHE A 633 25.71 -39.31 -3.04
C PHE A 633 25.61 -40.57 -3.91
N ARG A 634 26.62 -41.46 -3.82
CA ARG A 634 26.60 -42.74 -4.53
C ARG A 634 25.87 -43.78 -3.67
N LYS A 635 24.90 -44.48 -4.23
CA LYS A 635 24.25 -45.61 -3.56
C LYS A 635 25.17 -46.83 -3.57
N THR A 636 25.42 -47.43 -2.41
CA THR A 636 26.31 -48.61 -2.26
C THR A 636 25.55 -49.88 -1.92
N GLY A 637 24.27 -49.76 -1.56
CA GLY A 637 23.38 -50.88 -1.25
C GLY A 637 21.99 -50.39 -0.90
N ARG A 638 21.12 -51.31 -0.46
CA ARG A 638 19.79 -50.95 0.03
C ARG A 638 19.91 -50.12 1.31
N GLY A 639 19.39 -48.89 1.30
CA GLY A 639 19.48 -47.98 2.44
C GLY A 639 20.88 -47.49 2.79
N LYS A 640 21.85 -47.58 1.86
CA LYS A 640 23.23 -47.16 2.12
C LYS A 640 23.77 -46.21 1.06
N LEU A 641 24.31 -45.09 1.53
CA LEU A 641 24.99 -44.08 0.70
C LEU A 641 26.48 -43.98 1.07
N ASP A 642 27.32 -43.76 0.06
CA ASP A 642 28.73 -43.40 0.25
C ASP A 642 28.86 -41.89 0.50
N LEU A 643 29.31 -41.55 1.70
CA LEU A 643 29.42 -40.17 2.18
C LEU A 643 30.83 -39.58 1.98
N SER A 644 31.76 -40.33 1.40
CA SER A 644 33.17 -39.93 1.25
C SER A 644 33.43 -39.06 0.01
N GLY A 645 32.59 -39.17 -1.03
CA GLY A 645 32.81 -38.51 -2.32
C GLY A 645 32.05 -37.18 -2.50
N THR A 646 32.75 -36.12 -2.91
CA THR A 646 32.16 -34.81 -3.26
C THR A 646 32.12 -34.54 -4.77
N ALA A 647 32.54 -35.51 -5.60
CA ALA A 647 32.66 -35.34 -7.05
C ALA A 647 31.35 -34.89 -7.72
N GLY A 648 30.20 -35.39 -7.25
CA GLY A 648 28.86 -34.99 -7.71
C GLY A 648 28.36 -33.64 -7.17
N MET A 649 29.09 -33.02 -6.24
CA MET A 649 28.71 -31.79 -5.51
C MET A 649 29.63 -30.60 -5.82
N LYS A 650 30.51 -30.68 -6.84
CA LYS A 650 31.49 -29.63 -7.16
C LYS A 650 30.89 -28.23 -7.33
N ALA A 651 29.76 -28.12 -8.03
CA ALA A 651 29.08 -26.85 -8.25
C ALA A 651 28.57 -26.26 -6.92
N GLN A 652 27.89 -27.09 -6.11
CA GLN A 652 27.40 -26.73 -4.78
C GLN A 652 28.53 -26.28 -3.85
N LEU A 653 29.65 -26.99 -3.87
CA LEU A 653 30.84 -26.66 -3.09
C LEU A 653 31.42 -25.31 -3.50
N LYS A 654 31.52 -25.04 -4.81
CA LYS A 654 31.95 -23.73 -5.32
C LYS A 654 31.00 -22.63 -4.85
N SER A 655 29.69 -22.85 -4.94
CA SER A 655 28.67 -21.92 -4.48
C SER A 655 28.82 -21.60 -2.99
N LEU A 656 28.90 -22.63 -2.15
CA LEU A 656 29.05 -22.50 -0.70
C LEU A 656 30.30 -21.68 -0.33
N ARG A 657 31.46 -22.04 -0.90
CA ARG A 657 32.72 -21.32 -0.66
C ARG A 657 32.64 -19.85 -1.09
N SER A 658 31.98 -19.59 -2.22
CA SER A 658 31.80 -18.21 -2.71
C SER A 658 30.95 -17.39 -1.72
N GLN A 659 29.84 -17.95 -1.20
CA GLN A 659 29.03 -17.26 -0.18
C GLN A 659 29.84 -16.96 1.08
N LEU A 660 30.62 -17.93 1.57
CA LEU A 660 31.46 -17.76 2.77
C LEU A 660 32.54 -16.69 2.57
N GLU A 661 33.19 -16.67 1.40
CA GLU A 661 34.17 -15.66 1.03
C GLU A 661 33.55 -14.25 0.99
N TRP A 662 32.38 -14.11 0.33
CA TRP A 662 31.68 -12.83 0.28
C TRP A 662 31.18 -12.41 1.66
N ALA A 663 30.67 -13.33 2.47
CA ALA A 663 30.24 -13.05 3.83
C ALA A 663 31.39 -12.50 4.69
N LYS A 664 32.59 -13.08 4.57
CA LYS A 664 33.81 -12.56 5.19
C LYS A 664 34.15 -11.15 4.68
N LYS A 665 34.11 -10.94 3.35
CA LYS A 665 34.38 -9.63 2.72
C LYS A 665 33.43 -8.54 3.21
N TYR A 666 32.14 -8.85 3.34
CA TYR A 666 31.09 -7.93 3.79
C TYR A 666 30.85 -7.96 5.30
N GLN A 667 31.66 -8.69 6.06
CA GLN A 667 31.63 -8.80 7.52
C GLN A 667 30.24 -9.21 8.07
N ILE A 668 29.58 -10.16 7.41
CA ILE A 668 28.33 -10.73 7.90
C ILE A 668 28.52 -12.19 8.32
N LYS A 669 27.76 -12.66 9.30
CA LYS A 669 27.64 -14.08 9.61
C LYS A 669 26.54 -14.69 8.72
N PRO A 670 26.87 -15.55 7.74
CA PRO A 670 25.86 -16.19 6.90
C PRO A 670 25.28 -17.42 7.59
N ALA A 671 24.01 -17.71 7.30
CA ALA A 671 23.38 -19.00 7.53
C ALA A 671 22.92 -19.59 6.19
N PHE A 672 22.55 -20.88 6.18
CA PHE A 672 22.13 -21.58 4.97
C PHE A 672 20.81 -22.32 5.13
N PHE A 673 19.94 -22.14 4.15
CA PHE A 673 18.67 -22.84 4.05
C PHE A 673 18.79 -23.94 3.00
N ILE A 674 18.48 -25.20 3.32
CA ILE A 674 18.40 -26.27 2.31
C ILE A 674 16.91 -26.53 2.04
N GLY A 675 16.39 -25.92 0.97
CA GLY A 675 14.95 -25.79 0.67
C GLY A 675 14.42 -26.64 -0.47
N PHE A 676 13.10 -26.64 -0.72
CA PHE A 676 12.37 -27.43 -1.71
C PHE A 676 12.15 -28.91 -1.32
N GLY A 677 11.82 -29.17 -0.05
CA GLY A 677 11.36 -30.48 0.44
C GLY A 677 12.39 -31.61 0.32
N ALA A 678 13.48 -31.53 1.09
CA ALA A 678 14.63 -32.43 1.00
C ALA A 678 14.29 -33.92 1.15
N TYR A 679 13.28 -34.28 1.97
CA TYR A 679 12.87 -35.67 2.12
C TYR A 679 12.29 -36.24 0.81
N GLY A 680 11.46 -35.47 0.12
CA GLY A 680 10.92 -35.85 -1.19
C GLY A 680 12.02 -36.09 -2.22
N VAL A 681 13.02 -35.21 -2.26
CA VAL A 681 14.19 -35.33 -3.14
C VAL A 681 15.00 -36.58 -2.84
N CYS A 682 15.28 -36.86 -1.56
CA CYS A 682 15.99 -38.08 -1.16
C CYS A 682 15.20 -39.34 -1.51
N LYS A 683 13.89 -39.36 -1.20
CA LYS A 683 13.01 -40.49 -1.50
C LYS A 683 12.97 -40.78 -3.00
N GLN A 684 12.89 -39.74 -3.83
CA GLN A 684 12.90 -39.88 -5.29
C GLN A 684 14.26 -40.35 -5.83
N SER A 685 15.36 -39.85 -5.28
CA SER A 685 16.71 -40.13 -5.79
C SER A 685 17.28 -41.47 -5.31
N TYR A 686 16.94 -41.88 -4.07
CA TYR A 686 17.61 -42.99 -3.39
C TYR A 686 16.66 -43.98 -2.71
N GLY A 687 15.41 -43.61 -2.45
CA GLY A 687 14.47 -44.35 -1.60
C GLY A 687 14.41 -43.80 -0.17
N ALA A 688 13.23 -43.93 0.47
CA ALA A 688 12.98 -43.39 1.81
C ALA A 688 13.91 -43.98 2.89
N GLU A 689 14.35 -45.22 2.70
CA GLU A 689 15.28 -45.91 3.60
C GLU A 689 16.68 -45.27 3.63
N CYS A 690 17.04 -44.45 2.64
CA CYS A 690 18.32 -43.76 2.57
C CYS A 690 18.32 -42.41 3.30
N TRP A 691 17.17 -41.97 3.85
CA TRP A 691 17.02 -40.63 4.44
C TRP A 691 18.00 -40.34 5.57
N GLY A 692 18.21 -41.30 6.48
CA GLY A 692 19.18 -41.13 7.57
C GLY A 692 20.61 -40.94 7.07
N ASP A 693 21.04 -41.72 6.07
CA ASP A 693 22.38 -41.56 5.47
C ASP A 693 22.50 -40.25 4.68
N TRP A 694 21.42 -39.78 4.05
CA TRP A 694 21.40 -38.49 3.37
C TRP A 694 21.62 -37.34 4.35
N ILE A 695 20.93 -37.36 5.51
CA ILE A 695 21.11 -36.38 6.59
C ILE A 695 22.57 -36.37 7.09
N ARG A 696 23.17 -37.55 7.34
CA ARG A 696 24.59 -37.67 7.72
C ARG A 696 25.51 -37.10 6.66
N GLY A 697 25.22 -37.38 5.39
CA GLY A 697 25.98 -36.90 4.25
C GLY A 697 25.96 -35.38 4.14
N VAL A 698 24.80 -34.76 4.30
CA VAL A 698 24.66 -33.30 4.30
C VAL A 698 25.42 -32.69 5.47
N LYS A 699 25.25 -33.21 6.69
CA LYS A 699 25.99 -32.74 7.87
C LYS A 699 27.50 -32.82 7.65
N LYS A 700 27.99 -33.97 7.19
CA LYS A 700 29.41 -34.16 6.87
C LYS A 700 29.88 -33.12 5.85
N PHE A 701 29.14 -32.93 4.75
CA PHE A 701 29.48 -31.96 3.72
C PHE A 701 29.55 -30.53 4.26
N MET A 702 28.56 -30.09 5.04
CA MET A 702 28.51 -28.73 5.59
C MET A 702 29.66 -28.50 6.58
N ASN A 703 29.86 -29.42 7.53
CA ASN A 703 30.88 -29.31 8.57
C ASN A 703 32.31 -29.37 8.02
N GLU A 704 32.60 -30.27 7.07
CA GLU A 704 33.91 -30.33 6.40
C GLU A 704 34.24 -29.06 5.59
N ASN A 705 33.23 -28.22 5.30
CA ASN A 705 33.39 -26.96 4.60
C ASN A 705 33.16 -25.73 5.50
N GLY A 706 33.26 -25.91 6.82
CA GLY A 706 33.30 -24.82 7.79
C GLY A 706 31.95 -24.22 8.16
N VAL A 707 30.84 -24.93 7.90
CA VAL A 707 29.50 -24.50 8.32
C VAL A 707 28.98 -25.45 9.41
N PRO A 708 28.91 -25.02 10.68
CA PRO A 708 28.42 -25.86 11.77
C PRO A 708 26.90 -26.09 11.68
N ASP A 709 26.40 -27.14 12.34
CA ASP A 709 24.98 -27.50 12.45
C ASP A 709 24.06 -26.32 12.88
N SER A 710 24.57 -25.33 13.62
CA SER A 710 23.81 -24.16 14.04
C SER A 710 23.52 -23.15 12.92
N ASP A 711 24.35 -23.16 11.88
CA ASP A 711 24.39 -22.15 10.81
C ASP A 711 23.77 -22.67 9.51
N TYR A 712 23.10 -23.84 9.54
CA TYR A 712 22.22 -24.27 8.46
C TYR A 712 20.98 -24.99 8.98
N ILE A 713 19.97 -25.08 8.13
CA ILE A 713 18.71 -25.76 8.41
C ILE A 713 18.18 -26.46 7.16
N ILE A 714 17.54 -27.61 7.34
CA ILE A 714 17.01 -28.43 6.25
C ILE A 714 15.48 -28.37 6.28
N GLU A 715 14.88 -27.79 5.24
CA GLU A 715 13.45 -27.96 4.98
C GLU A 715 13.22 -29.41 4.55
N THR A 716 12.57 -30.16 5.43
CA THR A 716 12.31 -31.56 5.19
C THR A 716 11.14 -31.74 4.22
N TRP A 717 10.11 -30.90 4.36
CA TRP A 717 8.86 -30.93 3.60
C TRP A 717 8.44 -29.50 3.22
N ASP A 718 8.09 -29.34 1.95
CA ASP A 718 7.56 -28.11 1.37
C ASP A 718 6.04 -28.26 1.20
N GLU A 719 5.28 -27.37 1.85
CA GLU A 719 3.83 -27.24 1.73
C GLU A 719 3.03 -28.57 1.90
N PRO A 720 3.26 -29.37 2.96
CA PRO A 720 2.59 -30.67 3.11
C PRO A 720 1.07 -30.54 3.32
N ARG A 721 0.32 -31.59 2.96
CA ARG A 721 -1.11 -31.73 3.26
C ARG A 721 -1.33 -32.64 4.47
N ASP A 722 -2.54 -32.60 5.02
CA ASP A 722 -2.92 -33.40 6.20
C ASP A 722 -2.69 -34.91 6.03
N LYS A 723 -2.89 -35.43 4.80
CA LYS A 723 -2.63 -36.84 4.48
C LYS A 723 -1.16 -37.25 4.59
N ASP A 724 -0.24 -36.29 4.50
CA ASP A 724 1.20 -36.53 4.49
C ASP A 724 1.77 -36.59 5.92
N MET A 725 1.01 -36.12 6.92
CA MET A 725 1.42 -35.96 8.31
C MET A 725 2.00 -37.23 8.98
N PRO A 726 1.44 -38.44 8.78
CA PRO A 726 2.06 -39.65 9.30
C PRO A 726 3.46 -39.94 8.71
N GLU A 727 3.70 -39.59 7.45
CA GLU A 727 5.02 -39.75 6.82
C GLU A 727 5.99 -38.66 7.28
N ILE A 728 5.51 -37.44 7.46
CA ILE A 728 6.30 -36.32 8.00
C ILE A 728 6.87 -36.67 9.37
N LEU A 729 6.03 -37.15 10.29
CA LEU A 729 6.48 -37.55 11.63
C LEU A 729 7.58 -38.63 11.56
N LYS A 730 7.39 -39.67 10.73
CA LYS A 730 8.38 -40.74 10.54
C LYS A 730 9.70 -40.20 9.97
N SER A 731 9.63 -39.33 8.97
CA SER A 731 10.83 -38.75 8.34
C SER A 731 11.61 -37.87 9.32
N HIS A 732 10.95 -37.11 10.19
CA HIS A 732 11.59 -36.29 11.20
C HIS A 732 12.21 -37.13 12.32
N GLN A 733 11.49 -38.15 12.80
CA GLN A 733 12.02 -39.10 13.78
C GLN A 733 13.28 -39.79 13.24
N ALA A 734 13.26 -40.25 11.98
CA ALA A 734 14.41 -40.88 11.34
C ALA A 734 15.59 -39.90 11.18
N ALA A 735 15.34 -38.63 10.81
CA ALA A 735 16.37 -37.60 10.72
C ALA A 735 17.02 -37.32 12.08
N LYS A 736 16.21 -37.08 13.13
CA LYS A 736 16.71 -36.82 14.49
C LYS A 736 17.39 -38.03 15.12
N GLN A 737 16.96 -39.25 14.78
CA GLN A 737 17.67 -40.47 15.17
C GLN A 737 19.04 -40.59 14.46
N ALA A 738 19.12 -40.17 13.19
CA ALA A 738 20.36 -40.23 12.44
C ALA A 738 21.37 -39.17 12.90
N GLU A 739 20.93 -37.93 13.09
CA GLU A 739 21.74 -36.79 13.54
C GLU A 739 20.90 -35.82 14.40
N PRO A 740 20.93 -35.95 15.74
CA PRO A 740 20.08 -35.15 16.63
C PRO A 740 20.31 -33.64 16.57
N THR A 741 21.55 -33.22 16.24
CA THR A 741 21.98 -31.82 16.24
C THR A 741 21.61 -31.06 14.96
N VAL A 742 21.24 -31.77 13.89
CA VAL A 742 20.85 -31.14 12.63
C VAL A 742 19.51 -30.45 12.80
N ARG A 743 19.42 -29.20 12.36
CA ARG A 743 18.19 -28.41 12.42
C ARG A 743 17.26 -28.76 11.27
N LEU A 744 15.98 -28.96 11.59
CA LEU A 744 14.91 -29.31 10.65
C LEU A 744 13.82 -28.24 10.63
N GLU A 745 13.25 -28.05 9.46
CA GLU A 745 12.21 -27.06 9.19
C GLU A 745 11.10 -27.67 8.31
N VAL A 746 9.90 -27.11 8.43
CA VAL A 746 8.74 -27.41 7.58
C VAL A 746 8.05 -26.11 7.16
N THR A 747 7.95 -25.89 5.84
CA THR A 747 7.17 -24.79 5.27
C THR A 747 5.69 -25.18 5.17
N LEU A 748 4.81 -24.40 5.79
CA LEU A 748 3.36 -24.57 5.70
C LEU A 748 2.74 -23.61 4.68
N ALA A 749 1.86 -24.16 3.84
CA ALA A 749 1.23 -23.48 2.70
C ALA A 749 0.02 -22.61 3.08
N HIS A 750 -0.73 -22.17 2.07
CA HIS A 750 -2.05 -21.56 2.30
C HIS A 750 -3.12 -22.53 2.79
N TRP A 751 -2.96 -23.85 2.59
CA TRP A 751 -3.84 -24.86 3.19
C TRP A 751 -3.40 -25.19 4.61
N THR A 752 -4.34 -25.19 5.55
CA THR A 752 -4.04 -25.39 6.97
C THR A 752 -4.19 -26.86 7.39
N PRO A 753 -3.12 -27.54 7.82
CA PRO A 753 -3.23 -28.88 8.40
C PRO A 753 -3.95 -28.87 9.76
N SER A 754 -4.34 -30.04 10.24
CA SER A 754 -4.97 -30.18 11.56
C SER A 754 -4.02 -29.80 12.69
N ILE A 755 -4.56 -29.16 13.74
CA ILE A 755 -3.78 -28.82 14.94
C ILE A 755 -3.19 -30.08 15.60
N ALA A 756 -3.92 -31.19 15.59
CA ALA A 756 -3.45 -32.45 16.17
C ALA A 756 -2.17 -32.93 15.48
N HIS A 757 -2.09 -32.83 14.16
CA HIS A 757 -0.89 -33.20 13.41
C HIS A 757 0.28 -32.23 13.65
N ILE A 758 0.01 -30.92 13.68
CA ILE A 758 1.05 -29.93 14.02
C ILE A 758 1.62 -30.21 15.42
N LYS A 759 0.76 -30.56 16.38
CA LYS A 759 1.15 -30.96 17.75
C LYS A 759 1.98 -32.22 17.81
N ALA A 760 1.69 -33.21 16.95
CA ALA A 760 2.46 -34.45 16.89
C ALA A 760 3.93 -34.24 16.48
N LEU A 761 4.24 -33.14 15.78
CA LEU A 761 5.59 -32.80 15.33
C LEU A 761 6.37 -31.97 16.35
N LYS A 762 5.76 -31.57 17.47
CA LYS A 762 6.44 -30.81 18.53
C LYS A 762 7.68 -31.56 19.03
N GLY A 763 8.81 -30.86 19.12
CA GLY A 763 10.08 -31.42 19.59
C GLY A 763 10.95 -32.06 18.50
N TYR A 764 10.44 -32.24 17.28
CA TYR A 764 11.24 -32.73 16.14
C TYR A 764 11.59 -31.64 15.12
N ILE A 765 10.98 -30.46 15.24
CA ILE A 765 11.13 -29.33 14.34
C ILE A 765 11.79 -28.16 15.08
N ASP A 766 12.81 -27.57 14.46
CA ASP A 766 13.58 -26.45 15.00
C ASP A 766 13.09 -25.10 14.47
N ALA A 767 12.47 -25.08 13.29
CA ALA A 767 11.83 -23.89 12.73
C ALA A 767 10.56 -24.21 11.94
N TRP A 768 9.62 -23.26 11.90
CA TRP A 768 8.45 -23.32 11.02
C TRP A 768 8.42 -22.10 10.11
N CYS A 769 8.36 -22.30 8.79
CA CYS A 769 8.08 -21.24 7.84
C CYS A 769 6.57 -21.21 7.52
N LEU A 770 5.90 -20.12 7.92
CA LEU A 770 4.44 -20.02 7.87
C LEU A 770 4.01 -19.11 6.72
N TRP A 771 3.24 -19.64 5.77
CA TRP A 771 2.70 -18.82 4.69
C TRP A 771 1.59 -17.89 5.18
N GLY A 772 1.69 -16.60 4.84
CA GLY A 772 0.66 -15.61 5.13
C GLY A 772 0.47 -15.32 6.63
N THR A 773 -0.66 -14.69 6.98
CA THR A 773 -0.95 -14.30 8.39
C THR A 773 -1.86 -15.27 9.14
N GLN A 774 -2.49 -16.21 8.44
CA GLN A 774 -3.46 -17.16 8.97
C GLN A 774 -2.97 -18.01 10.16
N TYR A 775 -1.67 -18.30 10.24
CA TYR A 775 -1.10 -19.08 11.33
C TYR A 775 -0.89 -18.28 12.63
N PHE A 776 -1.00 -16.95 12.55
CA PHE A 776 -0.93 -16.06 13.71
C PHE A 776 -2.31 -15.75 14.30
N GLU A 777 -3.34 -16.47 13.83
CA GLU A 777 -4.74 -16.31 14.19
C GLU A 777 -5.29 -17.57 14.85
N ALA A 778 -6.45 -17.47 15.50
CA ALA A 778 -7.10 -18.65 16.04
C ALA A 778 -7.50 -19.61 14.90
N PRO A 779 -7.29 -20.93 15.04
CA PRO A 779 -6.88 -21.62 16.27
C PRO A 779 -5.36 -21.88 16.40
N PHE A 780 -4.54 -21.53 15.39
CA PHE A 780 -3.10 -21.83 15.34
C PHE A 780 -2.24 -20.96 16.26
N LYS A 781 -2.66 -19.72 16.52
CA LYS A 781 -1.92 -18.74 17.31
C LYS A 781 -1.38 -19.31 18.62
N ALA A 782 -2.24 -19.96 19.41
CA ALA A 782 -1.84 -20.50 20.71
C ALA A 782 -0.80 -21.62 20.59
N VAL A 783 -0.83 -22.41 19.51
CA VAL A 783 0.12 -23.48 19.24
C VAL A 783 1.49 -22.91 18.93
N PHE A 784 1.57 -21.97 18.00
CA PHE A 784 2.86 -21.39 17.61
C PHE A 784 3.43 -20.46 18.70
N GLU A 785 2.59 -19.77 19.47
CA GLU A 785 3.06 -19.05 20.68
C GLU A 785 3.69 -19.97 21.72
N ASP A 786 3.15 -21.18 21.92
CA ASP A 786 3.75 -22.22 22.77
C ASP A 786 5.08 -22.72 22.20
N TYR A 787 5.16 -22.95 20.88
CA TYR A 787 6.38 -23.44 20.24
C TYR A 787 7.53 -22.44 20.32
N ARG A 788 7.22 -21.16 20.09
CA ARG A 788 8.17 -20.08 20.25
C ARG A 788 8.70 -19.97 21.68
N LYS A 789 7.83 -20.13 22.68
CA LYS A 789 8.24 -20.16 24.11
C LYS A 789 9.15 -21.33 24.43
N SER A 790 9.01 -22.45 23.71
CA SER A 790 9.92 -23.61 23.83
C SER A 790 11.20 -23.50 22.98
N GLY A 791 11.45 -22.35 22.33
CA GLY A 791 12.68 -22.11 21.57
C GLY A 791 12.64 -22.54 20.10
N THR A 792 11.48 -22.95 19.58
CA THR A 792 11.30 -23.21 18.14
C THR A 792 11.22 -21.88 17.39
N ALA A 793 12.02 -21.72 16.33
CA ALA A 793 11.99 -20.53 15.51
C ALA A 793 10.71 -20.46 14.66
N LEU A 794 10.15 -19.27 14.48
CA LEU A 794 9.00 -19.04 13.62
C LEU A 794 9.35 -18.00 12.56
N TRP A 795 9.07 -18.33 11.32
CA TRP A 795 9.25 -17.43 10.17
C TRP A 795 7.92 -17.21 9.48
N HIS A 796 7.81 -16.11 8.74
CA HIS A 796 6.70 -15.94 7.80
C HIS A 796 7.21 -15.82 6.38
N TYR A 797 6.37 -16.23 5.43
CA TYR A 797 6.71 -16.31 4.02
C TYR A 797 5.58 -15.79 3.13
N MET A 798 5.95 -15.11 2.05
CA MET A 798 5.04 -14.64 1.00
C MET A 798 5.58 -14.98 -0.42
N CYS A 799 4.70 -15.35 -1.37
CA CYS A 799 5.08 -15.86 -2.70
C CYS A 799 4.26 -15.37 -3.90
N SER A 800 3.67 -14.19 -3.82
CA SER A 800 2.91 -13.65 -4.94
C SER A 800 3.79 -13.54 -6.17
N THR A 801 3.31 -14.10 -7.26
CA THR A 801 3.92 -14.03 -8.59
C THR A 801 3.46 -12.80 -9.37
N SER A 802 2.66 -11.93 -8.74
CA SER A 802 2.13 -10.72 -9.34
C SER A 802 3.09 -9.54 -9.15
N MET A 803 3.54 -8.94 -10.26
CA MET A 803 4.24 -7.66 -10.18
C MET A 803 3.35 -6.53 -9.63
N ARG A 804 2.02 -6.67 -9.75
CA ARG A 804 1.03 -5.68 -9.32
C ARG A 804 0.65 -5.74 -7.84
N GLU A 805 1.35 -6.53 -7.05
CA GLU A 805 1.16 -6.42 -5.61
C GLU A 805 1.45 -5.00 -5.12
N ASN A 806 0.70 -4.58 -4.12
CA ASN A 806 0.80 -3.24 -3.57
C ASN A 806 2.18 -3.06 -2.89
N LEU A 807 2.95 -2.07 -3.34
CA LEU A 807 4.31 -1.82 -2.83
C LEU A 807 4.37 -1.61 -1.33
N PHE A 808 3.34 -0.98 -0.76
CA PHE A 808 3.25 -0.78 0.67
C PHE A 808 2.70 -2.02 1.39
N ARG A 809 1.47 -2.45 1.06
CA ARG A 809 0.75 -3.52 1.79
C ARG A 809 1.38 -4.90 1.63
N TYR A 810 2.07 -5.13 0.53
CA TYR A 810 2.75 -6.39 0.26
C TYR A 810 4.24 -6.27 0.54
N TYR A 811 4.99 -5.55 -0.30
CA TYR A 811 6.45 -5.56 -0.30
C TYR A 811 7.06 -4.93 0.96
N ARG A 812 6.69 -3.69 1.29
CA ARG A 812 7.24 -2.98 2.47
C ARG A 812 6.78 -3.57 3.80
N ARG A 813 5.58 -4.16 3.84
CA ARG A 813 4.97 -4.72 5.05
C ARG A 813 5.51 -6.10 5.43
N ILE A 814 6.11 -6.87 4.51
CA ILE A 814 6.68 -8.20 4.82
C ILE A 814 7.59 -8.14 6.07
N PRO A 815 8.66 -7.33 6.13
CA PRO A 815 9.48 -7.23 7.35
C PRO A 815 8.66 -6.85 8.60
N TRP A 816 7.67 -5.96 8.46
CA TRP A 816 6.85 -5.51 9.57
C TRP A 816 5.93 -6.60 10.11
N THR A 817 5.44 -7.50 9.27
CA THR A 817 4.68 -8.69 9.68
C THR A 817 5.53 -9.51 10.64
N ALA A 818 6.78 -9.78 10.29
CA ALA A 818 7.69 -10.52 11.18
C ALA A 818 7.87 -9.81 12.52
N ALA A 819 8.11 -8.50 12.50
CA ALA A 819 8.23 -7.73 13.74
C ALA A 819 6.95 -7.75 14.57
N TYR A 820 5.79 -7.58 13.94
CA TYR A 820 4.50 -7.43 14.64
C TYR A 820 4.06 -8.71 15.36
N TYR A 821 4.35 -9.86 14.77
CA TYR A 821 4.08 -11.17 15.37
C TYR A 821 5.29 -11.74 16.14
N ASP A 822 6.33 -10.93 16.35
CA ASP A 822 7.55 -11.29 17.08
C ASP A 822 8.21 -12.59 16.55
N LEU A 823 8.39 -12.65 15.22
CA LEU A 823 8.99 -13.76 14.47
C LEU A 823 10.50 -13.60 14.31
N ASP A 824 11.19 -14.71 14.04
CA ASP A 824 12.66 -14.76 13.93
C ASP A 824 13.16 -14.34 12.54
N ALA A 825 12.34 -14.50 11.49
CA ALA A 825 12.70 -14.12 10.14
C ALA A 825 11.48 -13.88 9.23
N ALA A 826 11.74 -13.21 8.12
CA ALA A 826 10.85 -13.04 7.00
C ALA A 826 11.44 -13.68 5.75
N TYR A 827 10.62 -14.34 4.93
CA TYR A 827 11.02 -14.90 3.64
C TYR A 827 10.12 -14.37 2.53
N MET A 828 10.69 -14.24 1.35
CA MET A 828 9.93 -14.13 0.12
C MET A 828 10.43 -15.16 -0.86
N PHE A 829 9.53 -15.67 -1.70
CA PHE A 829 9.82 -16.74 -2.66
C PHE A 829 11.19 -16.57 -3.32
N TRP A 830 11.33 -15.68 -4.32
CA TRP A 830 12.56 -15.62 -5.11
C TRP A 830 13.14 -14.20 -5.14
N PHE A 831 14.46 -14.09 -5.10
CA PHE A 831 15.14 -12.81 -5.31
C PHE A 831 15.06 -12.43 -6.81
N MET A 832 15.17 -13.42 -7.71
CA MET A 832 15.10 -13.25 -9.17
C MET A 832 14.64 -14.52 -9.89
N ASP A 833 13.97 -14.38 -11.04
CA ASP A 833 13.30 -15.48 -11.79
C ASP A 833 14.15 -16.14 -12.89
N ASN A 834 15.47 -15.91 -12.95
CA ASN A 834 16.23 -16.21 -14.17
C ASN A 834 16.28 -17.70 -14.58
N TYR A 835 15.81 -17.97 -15.80
CA TYR A 835 15.98 -19.18 -16.59
C TYR A 835 16.83 -18.89 -17.83
N GLY A 836 17.88 -19.68 -18.07
CA GLY A 836 18.67 -19.61 -19.33
C GLY A 836 19.97 -18.78 -19.29
N GLY A 837 20.47 -18.39 -18.11
CA GLY A 837 21.76 -17.68 -17.97
C GLY A 837 21.69 -16.21 -18.37
N ILE A 838 22.70 -15.42 -17.96
CA ILE A 838 22.92 -13.97 -18.22
C ILE A 838 21.73 -12.99 -18.09
N GLY A 839 20.54 -13.43 -17.66
CA GLY A 839 19.31 -12.63 -17.57
C GLY A 839 18.36 -12.78 -18.76
N ALA A 840 18.53 -13.82 -19.59
CA ALA A 840 17.76 -13.96 -20.83
C ALA A 840 16.24 -14.01 -20.63
N SER A 841 15.73 -14.64 -19.56
CA SER A 841 14.30 -14.64 -19.23
C SER A 841 13.83 -13.32 -18.62
N ASP A 842 14.65 -12.68 -17.78
CA ASP A 842 14.27 -11.51 -16.97
C ASP A 842 13.81 -10.32 -17.80
N TRP A 843 14.28 -10.22 -19.04
CA TRP A 843 13.92 -9.16 -19.99
C TRP A 843 12.94 -9.62 -21.08
N LYS A 844 12.62 -10.92 -21.15
CA LYS A 844 11.78 -11.51 -22.19
C LYS A 844 10.38 -11.87 -21.71
N VAL A 845 10.20 -12.19 -20.44
CA VAL A 845 8.90 -12.55 -19.84
C VAL A 845 8.64 -11.67 -18.61
N ALA A 846 7.37 -11.52 -18.24
CA ALA A 846 7.04 -10.82 -17.00
C ALA A 846 7.59 -11.62 -15.81
N THR A 847 8.12 -10.94 -14.79
CA THR A 847 8.63 -11.62 -13.59
C THR A 847 7.48 -12.32 -12.86
N ALA A 848 7.72 -13.53 -12.37
CA ALA A 848 6.81 -14.41 -11.68
C ALA A 848 7.26 -14.69 -10.24
N GLY A 849 7.54 -13.63 -9.47
CA GLY A 849 7.89 -13.69 -8.04
C GLY A 849 9.22 -13.01 -7.71
N GLY A 850 10.18 -13.07 -8.62
CA GLY A 850 11.46 -12.39 -8.51
C GLY A 850 11.32 -10.87 -8.46
N ILE A 851 12.08 -10.22 -7.58
CA ILE A 851 12.06 -8.77 -7.33
C ILE A 851 13.28 -8.03 -7.89
N CYS A 852 14.21 -8.74 -8.51
CA CYS A 852 15.37 -8.17 -9.18
C CYS A 852 15.51 -8.77 -10.57
N TYR A 853 16.25 -8.04 -11.40
CA TYR A 853 16.58 -8.43 -12.77
C TYR A 853 18.08 -8.71 -12.87
N ARG A 854 18.48 -9.54 -13.82
CA ARG A 854 19.89 -9.81 -14.13
C ARG A 854 20.29 -9.24 -15.48
N SER A 855 21.49 -8.71 -15.52
CA SER A 855 22.21 -8.41 -16.75
C SER A 855 23.65 -8.89 -16.57
N PHE A 856 24.00 -10.01 -17.21
CA PHE A 856 25.26 -10.71 -16.99
C PHE A 856 25.48 -10.99 -15.49
N ASP A 857 26.57 -10.55 -14.87
CA ASP A 857 26.82 -10.78 -13.43
C ASP A 857 26.33 -9.64 -12.53
N ASN A 858 25.62 -8.67 -13.11
CA ASN A 858 25.03 -7.56 -12.38
C ASN A 858 23.57 -7.83 -12.05
N TYR A 859 23.21 -7.57 -10.79
CA TYR A 859 21.81 -7.43 -10.40
C TYR A 859 21.33 -6.00 -10.70
N ILE A 860 20.08 -5.88 -11.09
CA ILE A 860 19.37 -4.62 -11.30
C ILE A 860 18.18 -4.64 -10.33
N PRO A 861 18.12 -3.72 -9.36
CA PRO A 861 17.01 -3.66 -8.43
C PRO A 861 15.73 -3.27 -9.16
N SER A 862 14.59 -3.61 -8.57
CA SER A 862 13.28 -3.10 -9.00
C SER A 862 12.70 -2.14 -7.97
N ILE A 863 11.63 -1.44 -8.32
CA ILE A 863 10.84 -0.67 -7.36
C ILE A 863 10.31 -1.58 -6.22
N ARG A 864 9.93 -2.83 -6.53
CA ARG A 864 9.50 -3.82 -5.52
C ARG A 864 10.62 -4.16 -4.52
N TYR A 865 11.85 -4.31 -5.02
CA TYR A 865 13.03 -4.48 -4.17
C TYR A 865 13.26 -3.25 -3.27
N MET A 866 13.09 -2.03 -3.81
CA MET A 866 13.23 -0.82 -3.01
C MET A 866 12.22 -0.75 -1.86
N ALA A 867 10.96 -1.15 -2.11
CA ALA A 867 9.93 -1.19 -1.08
C ALA A 867 10.25 -2.18 0.06
N ILE A 868 10.75 -3.39 -0.26
CA ILE A 868 11.21 -4.35 0.77
C ILE A 868 12.38 -3.77 1.58
N ARG A 869 13.39 -3.23 0.89
CA ARG A 869 14.57 -2.61 1.53
C ARG A 869 14.16 -1.48 2.48
N GLU A 870 13.15 -0.71 2.07
CA GLU A 870 12.58 0.35 2.89
C GLU A 870 11.94 -0.22 4.17
N GLY A 871 11.15 -1.29 4.06
CA GLY A 871 10.53 -1.96 5.20
C GLY A 871 11.54 -2.49 6.22
N VAL A 872 12.66 -3.06 5.75
CA VAL A 872 13.77 -3.50 6.61
C VAL A 872 14.45 -2.32 7.30
N THR A 873 14.64 -1.21 6.58
CA THR A 873 15.22 0.02 7.14
C THR A 873 14.31 0.62 8.22
N ASP A 874 12.99 0.55 8.04
CA ASP A 874 12.03 1.02 9.06
C ASP A 874 12.17 0.24 10.37
N LEU A 875 12.44 -1.07 10.30
CA LEU A 875 12.72 -1.87 11.51
C LEU A 875 14.04 -1.46 12.18
N LYS A 876 15.06 -1.07 11.40
CA LYS A 876 16.31 -0.54 11.96
C LYS A 876 16.05 0.75 12.76
N TYR A 877 15.22 1.64 12.25
CA TYR A 877 14.76 2.81 13.01
C TYR A 877 14.00 2.42 14.28
N LEU A 878 13.06 1.49 14.16
CA LEU A 878 12.28 0.99 15.29
C LEU A 878 13.18 0.35 16.37
N SER A 879 14.32 -0.23 16.00
CA SER A 879 15.30 -0.80 16.94
C SER A 879 16.01 0.24 17.80
N LEU A 880 16.05 1.50 17.37
CA LEU A 880 16.60 2.60 18.17
C LEU A 880 15.66 3.03 19.31
N VAL A 881 14.37 2.66 19.24
CA VAL A 881 13.39 2.97 20.30
C VAL A 881 13.59 2.02 21.47
N LYS A 882 14.18 2.53 22.56
CA LYS A 882 14.51 1.74 23.76
C LYS A 882 13.29 1.33 24.60
N ASP A 883 12.24 2.15 24.61
CA ASP A 883 11.01 1.86 25.37
C ASP A 883 10.17 0.80 24.62
N PRO A 884 9.99 -0.40 25.20
CA PRO A 884 9.26 -1.49 24.55
C PRO A 884 7.78 -1.18 24.34
N VAL A 885 7.14 -0.41 25.24
CA VAL A 885 5.72 -0.03 25.12
C VAL A 885 5.56 0.92 23.94
N ARG A 886 6.43 1.93 23.86
CA ARG A 886 6.45 2.89 22.76
C ARG A 886 6.81 2.22 21.43
N LYS A 887 7.79 1.30 21.43
CA LYS A 887 8.16 0.49 20.26
C LYS A 887 6.97 -0.32 19.75
N ARG A 888 6.26 -1.02 20.64
CA ARG A 888 5.06 -1.79 20.28
C ARG A 888 3.93 -0.90 19.76
N ALA A 889 3.73 0.28 20.35
CA ALA A 889 2.75 1.25 19.88
C ALA A 889 3.08 1.76 18.47
N TYR A 890 4.35 2.10 18.19
CA TYR A 890 4.78 2.48 16.86
C TYR A 890 4.57 1.35 15.86
N LEU A 891 5.04 0.14 16.17
CA LEU A 891 4.86 -1.02 15.31
C LEU A 891 3.40 -1.32 15.01
N LYS A 892 2.51 -1.20 16.01
CA LYS A 892 1.06 -1.31 15.82
C LYS A 892 0.53 -0.22 14.88
N ARG A 893 0.99 1.02 15.02
CA ARG A 893 0.62 2.12 14.11
C ARG A 893 1.09 1.83 12.68
N LEU A 894 2.32 1.38 12.50
CA LEU A 894 2.89 1.03 11.19
C LEU A 894 2.11 -0.08 10.51
N TYR A 895 1.89 -1.18 11.24
CA TYR A 895 1.33 -2.40 10.70
C TYR A 895 -0.19 -2.35 10.52
N ILE A 896 -0.92 -1.73 11.46
CA ILE A 896 -2.38 -1.68 11.47
C ILE A 896 -2.90 -0.33 10.97
N THR A 897 -2.52 0.76 11.62
CA THR A 897 -3.16 2.08 11.40
C THR A 897 -2.79 2.69 10.06
N ASN A 898 -1.52 2.65 9.68
CA ASN A 898 -1.02 3.23 8.42
C ASN A 898 -1.32 2.33 7.22
N ALA A 899 -1.87 1.12 7.41
CA ALA A 899 -2.30 0.21 6.34
C ALA A 899 -3.38 0.82 5.40
N HIS A 900 -4.02 1.90 5.86
CA HIS A 900 -5.21 2.51 5.27
C HIS A 900 -4.97 3.86 4.59
N ASP A 901 -3.80 4.50 4.79
CA ASP A 901 -3.43 5.75 4.12
C ASP A 901 -2.16 5.53 3.28
N PRO A 902 -2.21 5.59 1.94
CA PRO A 902 -1.05 5.39 1.08
C PRO A 902 0.00 6.52 1.14
N LYS A 903 -0.27 7.66 1.78
CA LYS A 903 0.64 8.82 1.88
C LYS A 903 1.44 8.88 3.19
N GLU A 904 0.96 8.25 4.26
CA GLU A 904 1.60 8.23 5.58
C GLU A 904 2.86 7.33 5.73
N PRO A 905 3.03 6.21 5.00
CA PRO A 905 4.15 5.28 5.19
C PRO A 905 5.54 5.90 4.98
N ASP A 906 5.67 6.90 4.11
CA ASP A 906 6.97 7.47 3.75
C ASP A 906 7.50 8.48 4.77
N ARG A 907 6.65 8.89 5.74
CA ARG A 907 7.03 9.73 6.89
C ARG A 907 7.30 8.94 8.16
N VAL A 908 7.22 7.62 8.12
CA VAL A 908 7.37 6.72 9.28
C VAL A 908 8.66 6.94 10.08
N ARG A 909 9.73 7.39 9.42
CA ARG A 909 11.06 7.62 10.01
C ARG A 909 11.25 9.02 10.60
N GLU A 910 10.41 9.95 10.18
CA GLU A 910 10.42 11.34 10.67
C GLU A 910 9.70 11.41 12.01
#